data_AF-A0A2D0SHQ9-F1
#
_entry.id   AF-A0A2D0SHQ9-F1
#
_cell.length_a   1.000
_cell.length_b   1.000
_cell.length_c   1.000
_cell.angle_alpha   90.00
_cell.angle_beta   90.00
_cell.angle_gamma   90.00
#
_symmetry.space_group_name_H-M   'P 1'
#
loop_
_entity.id
_entity.type
_entity.pdbx_description
1 polymer ?
#
loop_
_entity_poly.entity_id
_entity_poly.type
_entity_poly.pdbx_seq_one_letter_code
_entity_poly.pdbx_strand_id
1 'polypeptide(L)'
;MSTAAEQPNHCPDCGELCGFGDVPRNHACQMICLTPRRKSEGALMALPAQIQSSSSLRNTELSQPLHLELLDALSLAPSATSPLAQLLVHQCTPSLLSSSASPSHSPFSRPERALAQMSTPWLARLAMEAGFQQLSLGVQDHVSMRLGSLQDEVKMRSAEMHRARRESERMEKEKQDTEEKVAELEHQVEVSVEMLASLRQELMEREEELNLKQQEVCDLDRFVQETALKEANAKIRLQSFIENLLERAERAERQLQELQELHTPSHTHTYTDTSFTSPDGSYRAARGAFHRRSYSESGISRYCYSRCDHTGSSVHRSGVCEVLCEAQCYQRNPSDMEADSDSWSVYSTESQQHYGTYNRIDNSAFHCHTLCHGNGPDRSVMCSKRMKRRAWLFCVFPYLDTHSLLIAAEVCKDWWIVARHPAVWTRVTLENDRISSKFMVTMAQWCTQTHTLILRHLKPRSRAKKESKDEYLKSTRGCLEEGLEAVLRSAGRSLVSLTISHCPNILTDRTLWLVSCHCRALQILTYRSSSDPVGQEVIWALGAGCRDIASLNIAPLQPCQQPSRFSNRCLQTIGRCWPHLHQVGVGGAGCGLQGLASLVRNCSSVCVLELDHMSEMSQQGAAELCREGLQQLHTLIFRYTPVTAKAILHFHSVCLRLKCIIVLMSSTDYFDDPESEEAKRIFNEMLSSLKALKKRPGLSDILQVRVDQCDILPGS
;
A
#
# COMPACT_ATOMS: atom_id res chain seq x y z
N MET A 1 -64.68 -32.51 -1.83
CA MET A 1 -63.79 -33.20 -2.79
C MET A 1 -62.36 -32.93 -2.37
N SER A 2 -61.53 -33.98 -2.29
CA SER A 2 -60.12 -33.83 -1.91
C SER A 2 -59.29 -33.41 -3.12
N THR A 3 -58.38 -32.45 -2.92
CA THR A 3 -57.22 -32.23 -3.79
C THR A 3 -55.99 -32.39 -2.92
N ALA A 4 -55.28 -33.51 -3.09
CA ALA A 4 -54.06 -33.78 -2.34
C ALA A 4 -52.97 -32.77 -2.73
N ALA A 5 -52.22 -32.28 -1.75
CA ALA A 5 -51.00 -31.53 -2.00
C ALA A 5 -49.88 -32.52 -2.34
N GLU A 6 -49.37 -32.47 -3.57
CA GLU A 6 -48.15 -33.18 -3.94
C GLU A 6 -46.96 -32.55 -3.20
N GLN A 7 -46.25 -33.37 -2.41
CA GLN A 7 -45.00 -32.96 -1.78
C GLN A 7 -43.90 -32.93 -2.84
N PRO A 8 -42.98 -31.94 -2.81
CA PRO A 8 -41.87 -31.91 -3.74
C PRO A 8 -40.89 -33.05 -3.42
N ASN A 9 -40.53 -33.85 -4.44
CA ASN A 9 -39.61 -34.96 -4.27
C ASN A 9 -38.17 -34.45 -4.05
N HIS A 10 -37.57 -34.87 -2.94
CA HIS A 10 -36.17 -34.58 -2.61
C HIS A 10 -35.21 -35.51 -3.38
N CYS A 11 -34.03 -35.00 -3.75
CA CYS A 11 -32.99 -35.82 -4.38
C CYS A 11 -32.42 -36.85 -3.37
N PRO A 12 -32.39 -38.17 -3.69
CA PRO A 12 -31.98 -39.20 -2.73
C PRO A 12 -30.49 -39.15 -2.34
N ASP A 13 -29.64 -38.49 -3.12
CA ASP A 13 -28.19 -38.37 -2.83
C ASP A 13 -27.82 -37.13 -1.99
N CYS A 14 -28.67 -36.10 -1.92
CA CYS A 14 -28.32 -34.83 -1.26
C CYS A 14 -29.43 -34.15 -0.42
N GLY A 15 -30.69 -34.60 -0.50
CA GLY A 15 -31.79 -34.10 0.34
C GLY A 15 -32.33 -32.70 0.02
N GLU A 16 -31.70 -31.96 -0.90
CA GLU A 16 -32.12 -30.60 -1.30
C GLU A 16 -33.17 -30.59 -2.42
N LEU A 17 -33.85 -29.45 -2.58
CA LEU A 17 -34.88 -29.23 -3.61
C LEU A 17 -34.25 -28.83 -4.96
N CYS A 18 -33.86 -29.82 -5.75
CA CYS A 18 -33.31 -29.61 -7.09
C CYS A 18 -34.42 -29.37 -8.13
N GLY A 19 -34.53 -28.14 -8.65
CA GLY A 19 -35.60 -27.71 -9.57
C GLY A 19 -35.51 -28.24 -11.01
N PHE A 20 -35.40 -29.56 -11.19
CA PHE A 20 -35.43 -30.22 -12.51
C PHE A 20 -36.52 -31.29 -12.54
N GLY A 21 -37.48 -31.16 -13.47
CA GLY A 21 -38.53 -32.16 -13.71
C GLY A 21 -38.02 -33.47 -14.32
N ASP A 22 -38.87 -34.50 -14.30
CA ASP A 22 -38.53 -35.91 -14.52
C ASP A 22 -37.65 -36.23 -15.74
N VAL A 23 -36.42 -36.73 -15.50
CA VAL A 23 -35.56 -37.40 -16.50
C VAL A 23 -34.63 -38.45 -15.81
N PRO A 24 -33.93 -39.36 -16.52
CA PRO A 24 -33.95 -40.79 -16.18
C PRO A 24 -32.77 -41.29 -15.31
N ARG A 25 -32.88 -42.55 -14.86
CA ARG A 25 -32.10 -43.24 -13.80
C ARG A 25 -30.55 -43.29 -13.86
N ASN A 26 -29.85 -42.53 -14.73
CA ASN A 26 -28.38 -42.52 -14.82
C ASN A 26 -27.81 -41.08 -14.78
N HIS A 27 -28.11 -40.33 -13.72
CA HIS A 27 -27.45 -39.07 -13.38
C HIS A 27 -26.66 -39.23 -12.07
N ALA A 28 -25.40 -38.80 -12.07
CA ALA A 28 -24.59 -38.65 -10.86
C ALA A 28 -24.33 -37.15 -10.63
N CYS A 29 -24.72 -36.65 -9.46
CA CYS A 29 -24.59 -35.22 -9.13
C CYS A 29 -23.10 -34.83 -8.96
N GLN A 30 -22.53 -34.12 -9.93
CA GLN A 30 -21.15 -33.61 -9.84
C GLN A 30 -21.06 -32.31 -9.03
N MET A 31 -21.39 -32.37 -7.74
CA MET A 31 -21.01 -31.35 -6.75
C MET A 31 -19.90 -31.90 -5.84
N ILE A 32 -18.64 -31.72 -6.27
CA ILE A 32 -17.48 -32.01 -5.41
C ILE A 32 -17.32 -30.85 -4.42
N CYS A 33 -18.04 -30.90 -3.31
CA CYS A 33 -17.91 -29.96 -2.20
C CYS A 33 -16.61 -30.24 -1.41
N LEU A 34 -15.51 -29.60 -1.80
CA LEU A 34 -14.31 -29.51 -0.94
C LEU A 34 -14.53 -28.45 0.15
N THR A 35 -15.13 -28.83 1.26
CA THR A 35 -15.25 -27.96 2.46
C THR A 35 -13.94 -27.92 3.25
N PRO A 36 -13.31 -26.75 3.45
CA PRO A 36 -12.19 -26.64 4.39
C PRO A 36 -12.70 -26.73 5.83
N ARG A 37 -12.18 -27.69 6.61
CA ARG A 37 -12.46 -27.80 8.05
C ARG A 37 -12.00 -26.53 8.77
N ARG A 38 -12.92 -25.83 9.45
CA ARG A 38 -12.56 -24.83 10.46
C ARG A 38 -11.91 -25.53 11.65
N LYS A 39 -10.87 -24.91 12.25
CA LYS A 39 -10.39 -25.29 13.58
C LYS A 39 -11.50 -25.00 14.60
N SER A 40 -11.71 -25.94 15.51
CA SER A 40 -12.70 -25.86 16.58
C SER A 40 -12.09 -25.31 17.87
N GLU A 41 -12.76 -24.35 18.50
CA GLU A 41 -12.69 -24.14 19.94
C GLU A 41 -14.10 -24.22 20.54
N GLY A 42 -14.16 -24.52 21.84
CA GLY A 42 -15.29 -25.21 22.46
C GLY A 42 -16.61 -24.45 22.48
N ALA A 43 -17.69 -25.13 22.09
CA ALA A 43 -19.03 -24.77 22.50
C ALA A 43 -19.31 -25.36 23.89
N LEU A 44 -19.78 -24.54 24.83
CA LEU A 44 -20.55 -25.01 25.98
C LEU A 44 -22.00 -24.54 25.85
N MET A 45 -22.89 -25.47 26.20
CA MET A 45 -24.31 -25.52 25.90
C MET A 45 -25.10 -24.23 26.16
N ALA A 46 -26.05 -23.95 25.27
CA ALA A 46 -27.16 -23.05 25.54
C ALA A 46 -28.23 -23.72 26.42
N LEU A 47 -29.03 -22.91 27.12
CA LEU A 47 -30.46 -23.19 27.36
C LEU A 47 -31.21 -21.85 27.48
N PRO A 48 -32.35 -21.66 26.79
CA PRO A 48 -33.13 -20.43 26.86
C PRO A 48 -34.24 -20.51 27.91
N ALA A 49 -34.56 -19.37 28.54
CA ALA A 49 -35.79 -19.18 29.27
C ALA A 49 -36.57 -18.00 28.68
N GLN A 50 -37.75 -18.28 28.12
CA GLN A 50 -38.73 -17.24 27.81
C GLN A 50 -39.30 -16.68 29.12
N ILE A 51 -39.60 -15.38 29.16
CA ILE A 51 -40.71 -14.81 29.94
C ILE A 51 -41.24 -13.58 29.17
N GLN A 52 -42.56 -13.44 29.18
CA GLN A 52 -43.33 -12.40 28.50
C GLN A 52 -43.64 -11.25 29.46
N SER A 53 -43.68 -10.01 28.96
CA SER A 53 -44.51 -8.86 29.40
C SER A 53 -43.86 -7.57 28.87
N SER A 54 -44.43 -6.78 27.95
CA SER A 54 -45.73 -6.06 27.89
C SER A 54 -45.71 -4.69 28.59
N SER A 55 -46.47 -3.73 28.04
CA SER A 55 -46.60 -2.29 28.37
C SER A 55 -45.39 -1.43 27.92
N SER A 56 -45.47 -0.33 27.13
CA SER A 56 -46.50 0.63 26.65
C SER A 56 -46.32 2.03 27.25
N LEU A 57 -46.66 3.08 26.47
CA LEU A 57 -46.55 4.54 26.70
C LEU A 57 -45.31 5.11 25.97
N ARG A 58 -45.38 5.70 24.77
CA ARG A 58 -46.34 6.65 24.14
C ARG A 58 -46.20 8.07 24.70
N ASN A 59 -45.62 8.95 23.87
CA ASN A 59 -45.74 10.42 23.73
C ASN A 59 -44.67 10.79 22.67
N THR A 60 -44.91 11.41 21.50
CA THR A 60 -45.90 12.44 21.09
C THR A 60 -45.61 13.74 21.86
N GLU A 61 -45.15 14.86 21.26
CA GLU A 61 -44.99 15.22 19.84
C GLU A 61 -44.16 16.53 19.69
N LEU A 62 -44.17 17.13 18.49
CA LEU A 62 -44.06 18.58 18.18
C LEU A 62 -42.70 19.27 17.89
N SER A 63 -42.68 19.82 16.66
CA SER A 63 -42.23 21.17 16.23
C SER A 63 -40.74 21.56 16.11
N GLN A 64 -40.32 21.60 14.84
CA GLN A 64 -39.56 22.67 14.16
C GLN A 64 -39.98 24.14 14.55
N PRO A 65 -39.38 25.19 13.95
CA PRO A 65 -37.97 25.50 13.68
C PRO A 65 -37.62 26.94 14.12
N LEU A 66 -36.35 27.36 14.03
CA LEU A 66 -36.03 28.80 13.88
C LEU A 66 -34.92 29.03 12.86
N HIS A 67 -35.16 30.04 12.02
CA HIS A 67 -34.29 30.57 10.98
C HIS A 67 -34.25 32.09 11.18
N LEU A 68 -33.08 32.69 11.31
CA LEU A 68 -32.89 34.08 10.90
C LEU A 68 -31.42 34.39 10.61
N GLU A 69 -31.22 35.14 9.54
CA GLU A 69 -29.95 35.68 9.06
C GLU A 69 -29.57 36.94 9.88
N LEU A 70 -28.35 37.48 9.69
CA LEU A 70 -28.13 38.73 8.92
C LEU A 70 -26.70 39.31 9.10
N LEU A 71 -26.03 39.63 7.96
CA LEU A 71 -24.96 40.64 7.77
C LEU A 71 -23.60 40.48 8.55
N ASP A 72 -22.42 40.96 8.08
CA ASP A 72 -22.07 41.66 6.83
C ASP A 72 -20.57 41.52 6.44
N ALA A 73 -20.27 41.92 5.19
CA ALA A 73 -19.09 42.67 4.73
C ALA A 73 -17.61 42.19 4.87
N LEU A 74 -17.02 41.96 3.67
CA LEU A 74 -15.71 42.46 3.21
C LEU A 74 -14.39 41.80 3.69
N SER A 75 -13.90 40.85 2.89
CA SER A 75 -12.45 40.63 2.70
C SER A 75 -11.92 41.49 1.55
N LEU A 76 -10.78 42.16 1.75
CA LEU A 76 -9.93 42.67 0.67
C LEU A 76 -8.82 41.66 0.38
N ALA A 77 -8.69 41.24 -0.87
CA ALA A 77 -7.54 40.53 -1.39
C ALA A 77 -6.79 41.43 -2.39
N PRO A 78 -5.46 41.31 -2.51
CA PRO A 78 -4.74 41.84 -3.65
C PRO A 78 -3.93 40.75 -4.39
N SER A 79 -4.08 40.66 -5.71
CA SER A 79 -2.97 40.44 -6.65
C SER A 79 -3.43 40.37 -8.11
N ALA A 80 -2.97 41.33 -8.93
CA ALA A 80 -2.88 41.22 -10.38
C ALA A 80 -1.86 42.25 -10.95
N THR A 81 -0.64 41.77 -11.20
CA THR A 81 0.29 42.13 -12.30
C THR A 81 0.16 43.45 -13.08
N SER A 82 1.21 44.30 -13.00
CA SER A 82 2.10 44.83 -14.08
C SER A 82 1.59 45.15 -15.51
N PRO A 83 2.34 45.93 -16.34
CA PRO A 83 3.08 47.19 -16.12
C PRO A 83 2.94 48.21 -17.31
N LEU A 84 3.60 49.39 -17.20
CA LEU A 84 4.22 50.24 -18.26
C LEU A 84 3.91 51.75 -18.14
N ALA A 85 4.97 52.57 -18.01
CA ALA A 85 5.28 53.72 -18.88
C ALA A 85 6.43 54.55 -18.29
N GLN A 86 7.47 54.81 -19.07
CA GLN A 86 8.43 55.90 -18.81
C GLN A 86 7.93 57.17 -19.49
N LEU A 87 7.99 58.33 -18.83
CA LEU A 87 8.08 59.61 -19.53
C LEU A 87 8.80 60.67 -18.68
N LEU A 88 9.95 61.07 -19.24
CA LEU A 88 10.87 62.15 -18.90
C LEU A 88 10.26 63.43 -18.28
N VAL A 89 10.93 63.95 -17.24
CA VAL A 89 11.26 65.40 -17.16
C VAL A 89 12.73 65.54 -16.79
N HIS A 90 13.46 66.27 -17.63
CA HIS A 90 14.87 66.66 -17.44
C HIS A 90 14.93 68.14 -17.02
N GLN A 91 15.83 68.48 -16.08
CA GLN A 91 16.45 69.79 -15.76
C GLN A 91 16.66 69.94 -14.24
N CYS A 92 17.70 70.60 -13.72
CA CYS A 92 19.05 70.89 -14.25
C CYS A 92 19.92 71.28 -13.04
N THR A 93 21.15 70.80 -12.97
CA THR A 93 22.19 71.45 -12.14
C THR A 93 22.77 72.64 -12.91
N PRO A 94 23.14 73.72 -12.19
CA PRO A 94 24.29 74.50 -12.62
C PRO A 94 25.36 74.64 -11.52
N SER A 95 26.59 74.86 -12.00
CA SER A 95 27.83 74.79 -11.23
C SER A 95 28.12 76.03 -10.37
N LEU A 96 29.09 75.87 -9.47
CA LEU A 96 29.80 76.96 -8.80
C LEU A 96 30.38 77.98 -9.81
N LEU A 97 30.29 79.28 -9.48
CA LEU A 97 31.44 80.20 -9.34
C LEU A 97 30.99 81.63 -8.95
N SER A 98 31.82 82.27 -8.11
CA SER A 98 32.12 83.71 -8.05
C SER A 98 30.99 84.77 -8.20
N SER A 99 30.75 85.58 -7.16
CA SER A 99 31.54 86.83 -7.02
C SER A 99 31.11 87.74 -5.85
N SER A 100 32.13 88.43 -5.36
CA SER A 100 32.17 89.52 -4.39
C SER A 100 31.31 90.76 -4.67
N ALA A 101 31.16 91.56 -3.61
CA ALA A 101 31.14 93.03 -3.58
C ALA A 101 29.78 93.76 -3.44
N SER A 102 29.61 94.31 -2.22
CA SER A 102 29.20 95.70 -1.92
C SER A 102 27.79 96.21 -2.30
N PRO A 103 27.19 96.95 -1.34
CA PRO A 103 26.54 98.22 -1.67
C PRO A 103 27.24 99.43 -1.01
N SER A 104 27.79 100.29 -1.88
CA SER A 104 27.79 101.77 -1.78
C SER A 104 27.87 102.48 -0.41
N HIS A 105 28.98 103.18 -0.18
CA HIS A 105 29.04 104.34 0.73
C HIS A 105 28.60 105.64 0.02
N SER A 106 27.58 106.32 0.58
CA SER A 106 27.36 107.80 0.48
C SER A 106 27.05 108.33 -0.96
N PRO A 107 26.64 109.60 -1.19
CA PRO A 107 27.02 110.85 -0.49
C PRO A 107 25.87 111.86 -0.23
N PHE A 108 26.26 113.05 0.29
CA PHE A 108 25.45 114.27 0.46
C PHE A 108 24.35 114.25 1.55
N SER A 109 24.01 115.37 2.22
CA SER A 109 24.52 116.74 2.14
C SER A 109 24.43 117.46 3.51
N ARG A 110 25.40 118.34 3.77
CA ARG A 110 25.35 119.36 4.83
C ARG A 110 24.69 120.62 4.26
N PRO A 111 23.71 121.23 4.95
CA PRO A 111 23.53 122.68 4.88
C PRO A 111 24.16 123.36 6.09
N GLU A 112 24.91 124.41 5.79
CA GLU A 112 25.53 125.31 6.74
C GLU A 112 24.60 126.53 6.96
N ARG A 113 24.52 127.06 8.19
CA ARG A 113 24.43 128.50 8.58
C ARG A 113 23.28 128.95 9.48
N ALA A 114 23.67 129.95 10.29
CA ALA A 114 22.87 131.02 10.86
C ALA A 114 21.77 130.66 11.87
N LEU A 115 22.13 130.73 13.16
CA LEU A 115 21.70 131.76 14.11
C LEU A 115 22.85 131.85 15.14
N ALA A 116 23.63 132.94 15.17
CA ALA A 116 23.29 134.21 15.80
C ALA A 116 22.96 134.05 17.29
N GLN A 117 23.64 134.85 18.10
CA GLN A 117 23.49 135.00 19.55
C GLN A 117 22.02 134.92 20.01
N MET A 118 21.74 134.11 21.04
CA MET A 118 21.25 134.59 22.35
C MET A 118 20.97 133.41 23.28
N SER A 119 21.21 133.60 24.58
CA SER A 119 21.05 132.57 25.61
C SER A 119 19.59 132.32 25.96
N THR A 120 19.05 131.14 25.66
CA THR A 120 17.86 130.58 26.35
C THR A 120 18.03 129.07 26.58
N PRO A 121 18.58 128.65 27.73
CA PRO A 121 18.87 127.24 28.02
C PRO A 121 17.69 126.26 27.99
N TRP A 122 16.45 126.74 27.89
CA TRP A 122 15.23 125.92 27.96
C TRP A 122 14.71 125.45 26.60
N LEU A 123 14.90 126.21 25.50
CA LEU A 123 14.46 125.80 24.16
C LEU A 123 15.34 124.71 23.57
N ALA A 124 16.66 124.82 23.72
CA ALA A 124 17.60 123.76 23.36
C ALA A 124 17.28 122.47 24.16
N ARG A 125 16.92 122.63 25.44
CA ARG A 125 16.51 121.50 26.29
C ARG A 125 15.24 120.84 25.78
N LEU A 126 14.17 121.57 25.46
CA LEU A 126 12.94 120.99 24.89
C LEU A 126 13.14 120.35 23.51
N ALA A 127 13.98 120.92 22.64
CA ALA A 127 14.29 120.32 21.34
C ALA A 127 15.10 119.01 21.50
N MET A 128 16.03 118.96 22.46
CA MET A 128 16.72 117.73 22.85
C MET A 128 15.76 116.74 23.52
N GLU A 129 14.83 117.18 24.37
CA GLU A 129 13.83 116.34 25.03
C GLU A 129 12.89 115.68 24.00
N ALA A 130 12.38 116.44 23.03
CA ALA A 130 11.54 115.94 21.95
C ALA A 130 12.32 115.02 20.99
N GLY A 131 13.55 115.38 20.62
CA GLY A 131 14.43 114.53 19.83
C GLY A 131 14.80 113.23 20.54
N PHE A 132 15.02 113.29 21.86
CA PHE A 132 15.27 112.12 22.70
C PHE A 132 14.04 111.23 22.84
N GLN A 133 12.84 111.80 22.98
CA GLN A 133 11.58 111.05 22.98
C GLN A 133 11.32 110.38 21.62
N GLN A 134 11.55 111.08 20.50
CA GLN A 134 11.35 110.52 19.17
C GLN A 134 12.39 109.45 18.81
N LEU A 135 13.65 109.63 19.24
CA LEU A 135 14.68 108.58 19.14
C LEU A 135 14.39 107.41 20.08
N SER A 136 13.90 107.65 21.29
CA SER A 136 13.50 106.60 22.24
C SER A 136 12.35 105.77 21.69
N LEU A 137 11.33 106.39 21.09
CA LEU A 137 10.23 105.70 20.42
C LEU A 137 10.71 104.93 19.18
N GLY A 138 11.54 105.54 18.32
CA GLY A 138 12.10 104.85 17.16
C GLY A 138 13.01 103.66 17.52
N VAL A 139 13.80 103.78 18.60
CA VAL A 139 14.59 102.67 19.15
C VAL A 139 13.68 101.62 19.78
N GLN A 140 12.63 102.01 20.51
CA GLN A 140 11.67 101.10 21.13
C GLN A 140 10.88 100.30 20.08
N ASP A 141 10.41 100.94 19.01
CA ASP A 141 9.71 100.28 17.90
C ASP A 141 10.66 99.37 17.11
N HIS A 142 11.88 99.82 16.82
CA HIS A 142 12.88 98.97 16.14
C HIS A 142 13.30 97.77 17.00
N VAL A 143 13.45 97.95 18.32
CA VAL A 143 13.67 96.85 19.27
C VAL A 143 12.46 95.93 19.32
N SER A 144 11.23 96.46 19.36
CA SER A 144 9.99 95.69 19.37
C SER A 144 9.82 94.84 18.11
N MET A 145 10.02 95.42 16.92
CA MET A 145 10.00 94.70 15.64
C MET A 145 11.07 93.61 15.57
N ARG A 146 12.30 93.91 16.04
CA ARG A 146 13.41 92.95 16.01
C ARG A 146 13.21 91.84 17.05
N LEU A 147 12.62 92.14 18.20
CA LEU A 147 12.22 91.17 19.21
C LEU A 147 11.13 90.24 18.67
N GLY A 148 10.10 90.79 18.00
CA GLY A 148 9.04 90.00 17.34
C GLY A 148 9.58 89.09 16.25
N SER A 149 10.43 89.61 15.34
CA SER A 149 11.06 88.81 14.29
C SER A 149 11.94 87.68 14.85
N LEU A 150 12.72 87.94 15.90
CA LEU A 150 13.50 86.90 16.60
C LEU A 150 12.59 85.89 17.32
N GLN A 151 11.50 86.34 17.92
CA GLN A 151 10.54 85.47 18.60
C GLN A 151 9.86 84.52 17.62
N ASP A 152 9.54 84.99 16.41
CA ASP A 152 8.94 84.16 15.35
C ASP A 152 9.97 83.23 14.69
N GLU A 153 11.23 83.65 14.51
CA GLU A 153 12.31 82.74 14.10
C GLU A 153 12.54 81.63 15.14
N VAL A 154 12.51 81.96 16.44
CA VAL A 154 12.60 80.97 17.52
C VAL A 154 11.40 80.01 17.53
N LYS A 155 10.17 80.49 17.27
CA LYS A 155 8.99 79.60 17.08
C LYS A 155 9.16 78.68 15.88
N MET A 156 9.67 79.19 14.75
CA MET A 156 9.88 78.38 13.54
C MET A 156 10.96 77.31 13.74
N ARG A 157 12.14 77.70 14.23
CA ARG A 157 13.24 76.75 14.52
C ARG A 157 12.87 75.72 15.59
N SER A 158 12.10 76.12 16.63
CA SER A 158 11.61 75.14 17.60
C SER A 158 10.57 74.20 16.98
N ALA A 159 9.66 74.66 16.13
CA ALA A 159 8.73 73.79 15.42
C ALA A 159 9.45 72.80 14.47
N GLU A 160 10.52 73.23 13.80
CA GLU A 160 11.39 72.38 12.98
C GLU A 160 12.13 71.33 13.81
N MET A 161 12.75 71.72 14.93
CA MET A 161 13.37 70.79 15.88
C MET A 161 12.38 69.72 16.36
N HIS A 162 11.13 70.09 16.67
CA HIS A 162 10.09 69.15 17.05
C HIS A 162 9.62 68.25 15.91
N ARG A 163 9.79 68.61 14.63
CA ARG A 163 9.55 67.71 13.49
C ARG A 163 10.71 66.73 13.34
N ALA A 164 11.94 67.22 13.28
CA ALA A 164 13.16 66.41 13.17
C ALA A 164 13.28 65.40 14.32
N ARG A 165 12.90 65.80 15.56
CA ARG A 165 12.87 64.89 16.71
C ARG A 165 11.87 63.75 16.54
N ARG A 166 10.64 64.03 16.09
CA ARG A 166 9.61 63.00 15.83
C ARG A 166 9.99 62.07 14.68
N GLU A 167 10.73 62.57 13.69
CA GLU A 167 11.27 61.78 12.60
C GLU A 167 12.41 60.86 13.09
N SER A 168 13.34 61.39 13.88
CA SER A 168 14.38 60.60 14.55
C SER A 168 13.79 59.53 15.49
N GLU A 169 12.74 59.85 16.24
CA GLU A 169 12.02 58.89 17.11
C GLU A 169 11.25 57.82 16.30
N ARG A 170 10.92 58.07 15.03
CA ARG A 170 10.39 57.06 14.11
C ARG A 170 11.51 56.18 13.56
N MET A 171 12.59 56.79 13.05
CA MET A 171 13.72 56.06 12.50
C MET A 171 14.39 55.14 13.53
N GLU A 172 14.46 55.54 14.81
CA GLU A 172 15.01 54.69 15.86
C GLU A 172 14.13 53.45 16.13
N LYS A 173 12.79 53.59 16.03
CA LYS A 173 11.87 52.45 16.13
C LYS A 173 11.98 51.52 14.93
N GLU A 174 12.00 52.07 13.72
CA GLU A 174 12.18 51.28 12.49
C GLU A 174 13.53 50.54 12.50
N LYS A 175 14.58 51.19 13.02
CA LYS A 175 15.89 50.56 13.27
C LYS A 175 15.78 49.42 14.28
N GLN A 176 15.19 49.66 15.47
CA GLN A 176 15.02 48.63 16.50
C GLN A 176 14.21 47.43 15.96
N ASP A 177 13.10 47.68 15.26
CA ASP A 177 12.28 46.67 14.57
C ASP A 177 13.07 45.88 13.51
N THR A 178 14.16 46.42 12.95
CA THR A 178 15.06 45.68 12.04
C THR A 178 16.16 44.93 12.79
N GLU A 179 16.71 45.49 13.87
CA GLU A 179 17.72 44.83 14.72
C GLU A 179 17.11 43.59 15.41
N GLU A 180 15.88 43.67 15.91
CA GLU A 180 15.15 42.53 16.50
C GLU A 180 14.90 41.42 15.45
N LYS A 181 14.57 41.77 14.21
CA LYS A 181 14.39 40.80 13.11
C LYS A 181 15.69 40.16 12.64
N VAL A 182 16.81 40.90 12.70
CA VAL A 182 18.14 40.33 12.43
C VAL A 182 18.51 39.34 13.52
N ALA A 183 18.32 39.68 14.79
CA ALA A 183 18.61 38.77 15.91
C ALA A 183 17.79 37.48 15.86
N GLU A 184 16.50 37.55 15.52
CA GLU A 184 15.64 36.38 15.31
C GLU A 184 16.15 35.47 14.17
N LEU A 185 16.57 36.07 13.04
CA LEU A 185 17.14 35.33 11.91
C LEU A 185 18.52 34.74 12.23
N GLU A 186 19.35 35.43 13.00
CA GLU A 186 20.63 34.92 13.49
C GLU A 186 20.42 33.69 14.39
N HIS A 187 19.47 33.76 15.32
CA HIS A 187 19.11 32.61 16.17
C HIS A 187 18.54 31.44 15.35
N GLN A 188 17.68 31.70 14.36
CA GLN A 188 17.16 30.67 13.47
C GLN A 188 18.29 29.98 12.66
N VAL A 189 19.31 30.73 12.25
CA VAL A 189 20.50 30.18 11.57
C VAL A 189 21.36 29.37 12.55
N GLU A 190 21.56 29.82 13.79
CA GLU A 190 22.31 29.09 14.83
C GLU A 190 21.68 27.72 15.11
N VAL A 191 20.37 27.67 15.40
CA VAL A 191 19.61 26.41 15.61
C VAL A 191 19.66 25.51 14.37
N SER A 192 19.60 26.09 13.16
CA SER A 192 19.72 25.33 11.91
C SER A 192 21.12 24.71 11.73
N VAL A 193 22.17 25.39 12.17
CA VAL A 193 23.56 24.90 12.12
C VAL A 193 23.77 23.76 13.13
N GLU A 194 23.22 23.88 14.35
CA GLU A 194 23.26 22.81 15.35
C GLU A 194 22.52 21.55 14.89
N MET A 195 21.30 21.71 14.34
CA MET A 195 20.54 20.60 13.77
C MET A 195 21.28 19.93 12.60
N LEU A 196 21.95 20.70 11.74
CA LEU A 196 22.80 20.16 10.66
C LEU A 196 24.06 19.45 11.19
N ALA A 197 24.59 19.83 12.35
CA ALA A 197 25.70 19.13 13.00
C ALA A 197 25.23 17.78 13.59
N SER A 198 24.10 17.77 14.30
CA SER A 198 23.47 16.56 14.82
C SER A 198 23.17 15.54 13.71
N LEU A 199 22.48 15.99 12.64
CA LEU A 199 22.16 15.14 11.48
C LEU A 199 23.41 14.58 10.78
N ARG A 200 24.53 15.32 10.77
CA ARG A 200 25.80 14.81 10.24
C ARG A 200 26.41 13.73 11.12
N GLN A 201 26.31 13.87 12.44
CA GLN A 201 26.78 12.84 13.37
C GLN A 201 25.95 11.56 13.23
N GLU A 202 24.62 11.67 13.25
CA GLU A 202 23.74 10.51 13.02
C GLU A 202 24.00 9.82 11.67
N LEU A 203 24.26 10.58 10.61
CA LEU A 203 24.60 10.00 9.31
C LEU A 203 25.94 9.23 9.35
N MET A 204 26.95 9.70 10.08
CA MET A 204 28.20 8.95 10.24
C MET A 204 28.00 7.66 11.06
N GLU A 205 27.26 7.73 12.17
CA GLU A 205 26.94 6.56 12.99
C GLU A 205 26.16 5.49 12.21
N ARG A 206 25.20 5.91 11.37
CA ARG A 206 24.41 5.01 10.51
C ARG A 206 25.23 4.45 9.34
N GLU A 207 26.20 5.19 8.81
CA GLU A 207 27.14 4.71 7.79
C GLU A 207 28.08 3.64 8.38
N GLU A 208 28.56 3.82 9.61
CA GLU A 208 29.34 2.80 10.33
C GLU A 208 28.52 1.52 10.60
N GLU A 209 27.28 1.66 11.09
CA GLU A 209 26.36 0.53 11.26
C GLU A 209 26.10 -0.21 9.93
N LEU A 210 25.86 0.54 8.85
CA LEU A 210 25.63 -0.03 7.52
C LEU A 210 26.86 -0.80 7.02
N ASN A 211 28.07 -0.30 7.25
CA ASN A 211 29.31 -1.02 6.90
C ASN A 211 29.47 -2.32 7.70
N LEU A 212 29.13 -2.34 8.99
CA LEU A 212 29.12 -3.56 9.79
C LEU A 212 28.08 -4.56 9.27
N LYS A 213 26.86 -4.11 8.95
CA LYS A 213 25.82 -4.96 8.35
C LYS A 213 26.16 -5.47 6.95
N GLN A 214 26.87 -4.67 6.15
CA GLN A 214 27.38 -5.11 4.86
C GLN A 214 28.43 -6.22 5.01
N GLN A 215 29.30 -6.15 6.03
CA GLN A 215 30.25 -7.21 6.34
C GLN A 215 29.55 -8.49 6.83
N GLU A 216 28.55 -8.38 7.72
CA GLU A 216 27.72 -9.52 8.15
C GLU A 216 27.06 -10.23 6.96
N VAL A 217 26.53 -9.48 5.98
CA VAL A 217 25.92 -10.03 4.76
C VAL A 217 26.96 -10.76 3.89
N CYS A 218 28.16 -10.22 3.73
CA CYS A 218 29.24 -10.89 2.99
C CYS A 218 29.68 -12.21 3.67
N ASP A 219 29.70 -12.24 5.00
CA ASP A 219 30.05 -13.45 5.76
C ASP A 219 28.95 -14.53 5.68
N LEU A 220 27.68 -14.13 5.69
CA LEU A 220 26.53 -15.01 5.46
C LEU A 220 26.50 -15.56 4.03
N ASP A 221 26.76 -14.75 3.01
CA ASP A 221 26.81 -15.20 1.62
C ASP A 221 27.89 -16.26 1.42
N ARG A 222 29.11 -16.03 1.93
CA ARG A 222 30.18 -17.04 1.95
C ARG A 222 29.75 -18.34 2.63
N PHE A 223 29.07 -18.27 3.77
CA PHE A 223 28.55 -19.46 4.47
C PHE A 223 27.51 -20.22 3.64
N VAL A 224 26.61 -19.51 2.94
CA VAL A 224 25.62 -20.12 2.03
C VAL A 224 26.31 -20.78 0.84
N GLN A 225 27.27 -20.11 0.20
CA GLN A 225 28.05 -20.68 -0.91
C GLN A 225 28.81 -21.95 -0.50
N GLU A 226 29.51 -21.92 0.65
CA GLU A 226 30.18 -23.11 1.19
C GLU A 226 29.21 -24.26 1.50
N THR A 227 28.02 -23.94 2.01
CA THR A 227 27.00 -24.94 2.35
C THR A 227 26.42 -25.57 1.09
N ALA A 228 26.11 -24.76 0.06
CA ALA A 228 25.67 -25.24 -1.25
C ALA A 228 26.74 -26.13 -1.93
N LEU A 229 28.02 -25.76 -1.83
CA LEU A 229 29.12 -26.58 -2.34
C LEU A 229 29.24 -27.93 -1.60
N LYS A 230 29.05 -27.94 -0.27
CA LYS A 230 29.03 -29.18 0.54
C LYS A 230 27.84 -30.07 0.17
N GLU A 231 26.65 -29.49 -0.05
CA GLU A 231 25.47 -30.23 -0.51
C GLU A 231 25.67 -30.82 -1.92
N ALA A 232 26.18 -30.03 -2.87
CA ALA A 232 26.46 -30.48 -4.23
C ALA A 232 27.44 -31.66 -4.25
N ASN A 233 28.52 -31.59 -3.46
CA ASN A 233 29.47 -32.69 -3.32
C ASN A 233 28.85 -33.94 -2.68
N ALA A 234 27.99 -33.79 -1.66
CA ALA A 234 27.26 -34.90 -1.07
C ALA A 234 26.30 -35.55 -2.10
N LYS A 235 25.63 -34.75 -2.92
CA LYS A 235 24.73 -35.20 -3.99
C LYS A 235 25.46 -35.99 -5.08
N ILE A 236 26.63 -35.54 -5.52
CA ILE A 236 27.48 -36.27 -6.48
C ILE A 236 27.91 -37.64 -5.90
N ARG A 237 28.32 -37.68 -4.63
CA ARG A 237 28.68 -38.95 -3.96
C ARG A 237 27.51 -39.91 -3.86
N LEU A 238 26.30 -39.41 -3.55
CA LEU A 238 25.08 -40.22 -3.53
C LEU A 238 24.69 -40.73 -4.91
N GLN A 239 24.84 -39.92 -5.96
CA GLN A 239 24.59 -40.34 -7.33
C GLN A 239 25.52 -41.49 -7.74
N SER A 240 26.83 -41.35 -7.54
CA SER A 240 27.81 -42.41 -7.85
C SER A 240 27.54 -43.71 -7.07
N PHE A 241 27.08 -43.62 -5.82
CA PHE A 241 26.67 -44.78 -5.04
C PHE A 241 25.42 -45.47 -5.62
N ILE A 242 24.41 -44.70 -6.05
CA ILE A 242 23.20 -45.24 -6.70
C ILE A 242 23.56 -45.91 -8.04
N GLU A 243 24.40 -45.28 -8.86
CA GLU A 243 24.89 -45.85 -10.12
C GLU A 243 25.62 -47.18 -9.89
N ASN A 244 26.50 -47.26 -8.89
CA ASN A 244 27.17 -48.51 -8.52
C ASN A 244 26.19 -49.61 -8.06
N LEU A 245 25.15 -49.26 -7.30
CA LEU A 245 24.11 -50.21 -6.90
C LEU A 245 23.31 -50.71 -8.11
N LEU A 246 22.98 -49.83 -9.06
CA LEU A 246 22.26 -50.19 -10.28
C LEU A 246 23.08 -51.15 -11.15
N GLU A 247 24.36 -50.87 -11.41
CA GLU A 247 25.20 -51.80 -12.18
C GLU A 247 25.38 -53.15 -11.47
N ARG A 248 25.37 -53.19 -10.13
CA ARG A 248 25.47 -54.44 -9.36
C ARG A 248 24.19 -55.26 -9.44
N ALA A 249 23.03 -54.59 -9.41
CA ALA A 249 21.74 -55.24 -9.65
C ALA A 249 21.68 -55.81 -11.07
N GLU A 250 22.06 -55.03 -12.09
CA GLU A 250 22.04 -55.45 -13.50
C GLU A 250 22.96 -56.66 -13.76
N ARG A 251 24.16 -56.70 -13.16
CA ARG A 251 25.04 -57.88 -13.22
C ARG A 251 24.40 -59.12 -12.58
N ALA A 252 23.71 -58.95 -11.44
CA ALA A 252 23.01 -60.06 -10.78
C ALA A 252 21.80 -60.55 -11.61
N GLU A 253 21.07 -59.65 -12.26
CA GLU A 253 19.99 -59.99 -13.18
C GLU A 253 20.50 -60.76 -14.41
N ARG A 254 21.63 -60.34 -15.01
CA ARG A 254 22.27 -61.09 -16.11
C ARG A 254 22.71 -62.49 -15.70
N GLN A 255 23.30 -62.65 -14.51
CA GLN A 255 23.66 -63.98 -13.99
C GLN A 255 22.42 -64.86 -13.72
N LEU A 256 21.30 -64.28 -13.28
CA LEU A 256 20.03 -65.01 -13.14
C LEU A 256 19.47 -65.44 -14.50
N GLN A 257 19.59 -64.60 -15.53
CA GLN A 257 19.17 -64.94 -16.90
C GLN A 257 20.01 -66.09 -17.48
N GLU A 258 21.34 -66.06 -17.36
CA GLU A 258 22.23 -67.15 -17.79
C GLU A 258 21.89 -68.50 -17.11
N LEU A 259 21.62 -68.48 -15.80
CA LEU A 259 21.20 -69.67 -15.05
C LEU A 259 19.80 -70.19 -15.45
N GLN A 260 18.94 -69.30 -15.94
CA GLN A 260 17.59 -69.61 -16.39
C GLN A 260 17.57 -70.17 -17.83
N GLU A 261 18.47 -69.72 -18.71
CA GLU A 261 18.67 -70.29 -20.04
C GLU A 261 19.26 -71.71 -19.98
N LEU A 262 20.21 -71.97 -19.06
CA LEU A 262 20.78 -73.29 -18.78
C LEU A 262 19.75 -74.32 -18.24
N HIS A 263 18.53 -73.89 -17.89
CA HIS A 263 17.45 -74.73 -17.37
C HIS A 263 16.29 -74.96 -18.35
N THR A 264 16.55 -74.94 -19.66
CA THR A 264 15.58 -75.38 -20.68
C THR A 264 15.77 -76.86 -21.07
N PRO A 265 14.94 -77.82 -20.57
CA PRO A 265 15.07 -79.23 -20.92
C PRO A 265 14.41 -79.53 -22.27
N SER A 266 15.21 -79.61 -23.33
CA SER A 266 14.77 -80.08 -24.65
C SER A 266 14.42 -81.58 -24.64
N HIS A 267 13.16 -81.89 -24.33
CA HIS A 267 12.60 -83.22 -24.55
C HIS A 267 12.29 -83.46 -26.04
N THR A 268 13.17 -84.17 -26.74
CA THR A 268 12.82 -85.16 -27.81
C THR A 268 14.09 -85.79 -28.36
N HIS A 269 14.33 -87.07 -28.09
CA HIS A 269 15.07 -87.94 -29.02
C HIS A 269 14.60 -89.39 -28.89
N THR A 270 14.19 -89.95 -30.02
CA THR A 270 13.80 -91.36 -30.27
C THR A 270 15.02 -92.20 -30.66
N TYR A 271 15.03 -93.49 -30.28
CA TYR A 271 15.67 -94.65 -30.97
C TYR A 271 17.06 -94.44 -31.61
N THR A 272 18.14 -95.13 -31.20
CA THR A 272 18.39 -96.57 -31.46
C THR A 272 19.49 -97.17 -30.56
N ASP A 273 19.65 -98.49 -30.63
CA ASP A 273 20.68 -99.39 -30.06
C ASP A 273 22.15 -98.87 -30.17
N THR A 274 23.14 -99.33 -29.39
CA THR A 274 23.53 -100.75 -29.20
C THR A 274 24.42 -100.99 -27.96
N SER A 275 24.41 -102.24 -27.49
CA SER A 275 25.15 -102.83 -26.34
C SER A 275 26.62 -102.44 -26.14
N PHE A 276 27.06 -102.36 -24.87
CA PHE A 276 28.18 -103.17 -24.34
C PHE A 276 28.09 -103.35 -22.80
N THR A 277 28.68 -104.45 -22.34
CA THR A 277 28.58 -105.16 -21.05
C THR A 277 28.97 -104.44 -19.74
N SER A 278 28.29 -104.82 -18.65
CA SER A 278 28.52 -104.60 -17.19
C SER A 278 29.85 -105.21 -16.65
N PRO A 279 30.14 -105.25 -15.30
CA PRO A 279 29.49 -104.64 -14.12
C PRO A 279 30.47 -104.01 -13.06
N ASP A 280 29.88 -103.62 -11.91
CA ASP A 280 30.46 -103.51 -10.55
C ASP A 280 31.40 -102.35 -10.15
N GLY A 281 31.20 -101.87 -8.91
CA GLY A 281 32.03 -100.82 -8.30
C GLY A 281 31.44 -100.05 -7.12
N SER A 282 30.69 -100.69 -6.21
CA SER A 282 30.20 -100.01 -5.00
C SER A 282 31.34 -99.71 -4.01
N TYR A 283 31.58 -98.44 -3.68
CA TYR A 283 32.13 -98.06 -2.37
C TYR A 283 31.68 -96.67 -1.89
N ARG A 284 31.21 -96.62 -0.65
CA ARG A 284 30.98 -95.38 0.11
C ARG A 284 32.27 -94.98 0.82
N ALA A 285 32.67 -93.71 0.70
CA ALA A 285 33.44 -92.98 1.71
C ALA A 285 33.02 -91.50 1.61
N ALA A 286 32.69 -90.69 2.62
CA ALA A 286 32.77 -90.67 4.08
C ALA A 286 33.54 -89.41 4.53
N ARG A 287 32.81 -88.46 5.16
CA ARG A 287 33.29 -87.32 5.99
C ARG A 287 34.01 -86.18 5.21
N GLY A 288 34.01 -84.91 5.68
CA GLY A 288 33.33 -84.26 6.82
C GLY A 288 32.26 -83.25 6.36
N ALA A 289 31.34 -82.76 7.20
CA ALA A 289 31.57 -81.92 8.40
C ALA A 289 32.46 -80.70 8.05
N PHE A 290 31.95 -79.46 8.08
CA PHE A 290 31.37 -78.83 9.28
C PHE A 290 29.97 -78.20 9.12
N HIS A 291 29.25 -78.17 10.26
CA HIS A 291 28.00 -77.43 10.45
C HIS A 291 28.22 -76.01 10.99
N ARG A 292 27.46 -75.05 10.47
CA ARG A 292 26.59 -74.05 11.15
C ARG A 292 25.84 -73.30 10.03
N ARG A 293 24.50 -73.25 9.88
CA ARG A 293 23.34 -73.36 10.81
C ARG A 293 23.43 -72.39 12.00
N SER A 294 22.48 -71.49 12.28
CA SER A 294 21.24 -71.04 11.60
C SER A 294 20.98 -69.57 12.04
N TYR A 295 19.86 -68.85 11.89
CA TYR A 295 18.44 -69.04 11.47
C TYR A 295 17.96 -67.69 10.85
N SER A 296 17.22 -67.66 9.73
CA SER A 296 15.74 -67.48 9.60
C SER A 296 15.21 -66.05 9.91
N GLU A 297 14.05 -65.57 9.47
CA GLU A 297 12.91 -66.25 8.80
C GLU A 297 11.98 -65.27 8.05
N SER A 298 11.21 -65.80 7.08
CA SER A 298 9.88 -65.32 6.60
C SER A 298 9.72 -63.90 6.01
N GLY A 299 8.96 -63.70 4.92
CA GLY A 299 8.32 -64.68 4.01
C GLY A 299 7.15 -64.09 3.20
N ILE A 300 6.59 -64.94 2.32
CA ILE A 300 5.20 -64.88 1.75
C ILE A 300 4.92 -63.76 0.72
N SER A 301 4.21 -63.95 -0.40
CA SER A 301 3.91 -65.14 -1.24
C SER A 301 3.18 -64.68 -2.54
N ARG A 302 3.40 -65.42 -3.64
CA ARG A 302 2.49 -65.64 -4.80
C ARG A 302 1.95 -64.46 -5.64
N TYR A 303 2.29 -64.52 -6.93
CA TYR A 303 1.35 -64.37 -8.06
C TYR A 303 1.64 -65.47 -9.10
N CYS A 304 0.59 -65.89 -9.82
CA CYS A 304 0.51 -66.46 -11.19
C CYS A 304 -0.78 -67.29 -11.31
N TYR A 305 -1.79 -66.84 -12.06
CA TYR A 305 -1.94 -66.87 -13.53
C TYR A 305 -2.42 -68.23 -14.08
N SER A 306 -3.50 -68.17 -14.86
CA SER A 306 -4.00 -69.25 -15.71
C SER A 306 -4.23 -68.72 -17.14
N ARG A 307 -4.17 -69.64 -18.10
CA ARG A 307 -4.10 -69.43 -19.54
C ARG A 307 -5.30 -70.07 -20.23
N CYS A 308 -5.80 -69.49 -21.32
CA CYS A 308 -6.68 -70.13 -22.29
C CYS A 308 -6.29 -69.64 -23.69
N ASP A 309 -6.01 -70.56 -24.61
CA ASP A 309 -5.82 -70.28 -26.04
C ASP A 309 -7.18 -70.35 -26.77
N HIS A 310 -7.30 -69.78 -27.98
CA HIS A 310 -7.95 -70.41 -29.16
C HIS A 310 -8.01 -69.50 -30.41
N THR A 311 -7.38 -69.98 -31.50
CA THR A 311 -7.79 -69.95 -32.93
C THR A 311 -8.47 -68.73 -33.59
N GLY A 312 -7.96 -68.30 -34.76
CA GLY A 312 -8.84 -67.96 -35.90
C GLY A 312 -8.44 -66.85 -36.90
N SER A 313 -7.90 -67.25 -38.06
CA SER A 313 -8.08 -66.61 -39.39
C SER A 313 -7.40 -65.27 -39.76
N SER A 314 -7.46 -64.99 -41.07
CA SER A 314 -6.56 -64.18 -41.91
C SER A 314 -7.06 -62.76 -42.24
N VAL A 315 -6.19 -61.91 -42.82
CA VAL A 315 -6.36 -61.27 -44.16
C VAL A 315 -5.13 -60.39 -44.55
N HIS A 316 -5.01 -60.13 -45.86
CA HIS A 316 -3.90 -59.55 -46.63
C HIS A 316 -3.71 -58.01 -46.61
N ARG A 317 -2.49 -57.59 -47.04
CA ARG A 317 -2.14 -56.35 -47.81
C ARG A 317 -2.29 -54.99 -47.08
N SER A 318 -1.74 -53.85 -47.55
CA SER A 318 -0.58 -53.49 -48.40
C SER A 318 -0.61 -51.95 -48.60
N GLY A 319 0.52 -51.29 -48.82
CA GLY A 319 0.60 -49.84 -49.10
C GLY A 319 1.34 -49.09 -47.98
N VAL A 320 2.67 -48.94 -48.03
CA VAL A 320 3.49 -48.09 -48.92
C VAL A 320 3.44 -46.60 -48.52
N CYS A 321 4.63 -46.07 -48.24
CA CYS A 321 4.90 -44.69 -47.84
C CYS A 321 4.62 -43.68 -48.95
N GLU A 322 4.52 -42.41 -48.57
CA GLU A 322 5.21 -41.36 -49.32
C GLU A 322 5.98 -40.43 -48.35
N VAL A 323 7.04 -39.81 -48.85
CA VAL A 323 8.16 -39.24 -48.08
C VAL A 323 8.32 -37.75 -48.45
N LEU A 324 9.29 -37.07 -47.81
CA LEU A 324 9.87 -35.73 -48.11
C LEU A 324 9.33 -34.61 -47.19
N CYS A 325 10.16 -33.72 -46.61
CA CYS A 325 11.63 -33.66 -46.61
C CYS A 325 12.18 -32.94 -45.37
N GLU A 326 13.45 -33.21 -45.04
CA GLU A 326 14.24 -32.45 -44.06
C GLU A 326 14.78 -31.13 -44.67
N ALA A 327 15.20 -30.21 -43.79
CA ALA A 327 16.27 -29.26 -44.08
C ALA A 327 17.15 -29.09 -42.82
N GLN A 328 18.47 -29.09 -43.00
CA GLN A 328 19.44 -29.39 -41.95
C GLN A 328 20.07 -28.15 -41.30
N CYS A 329 20.55 -28.32 -40.07
CA CYS A 329 21.28 -27.31 -39.31
C CYS A 329 22.75 -27.20 -39.76
N TYR A 330 23.34 -26.01 -39.66
CA TYR A 330 24.80 -25.81 -39.72
C TYR A 330 25.32 -25.14 -38.43
N GLN A 331 26.44 -25.65 -37.91
CA GLN A 331 27.13 -25.14 -36.72
C GLN A 331 28.27 -24.18 -37.10
N ARG A 332 28.58 -23.20 -36.24
CA ARG A 332 29.97 -22.76 -36.03
C ARG A 332 30.21 -22.21 -34.61
N ASN A 333 31.48 -22.24 -34.20
CA ASN A 333 31.97 -22.23 -32.82
C ASN A 333 32.39 -20.83 -32.28
N PRO A 334 32.69 -20.71 -30.97
CA PRO A 334 32.76 -19.43 -30.24
C PRO A 334 34.17 -18.95 -29.83
N SER A 335 34.27 -17.63 -29.57
CA SER A 335 35.32 -16.86 -28.86
C SER A 335 34.82 -15.38 -28.84
N ASP A 336 34.89 -14.52 -27.81
CA ASP A 336 35.64 -14.50 -26.53
C ASP A 336 34.85 -13.82 -25.36
N MET A 337 35.40 -13.98 -24.15
CA MET A 337 35.32 -13.23 -22.86
C MET A 337 34.96 -11.71 -22.90
N GLU A 338 34.40 -11.01 -21.86
CA GLU A 338 34.06 -11.27 -20.43
C GLU A 338 32.82 -10.43 -19.94
N ALA A 339 32.38 -10.71 -18.69
CA ALA A 339 31.87 -9.77 -17.66
C ALA A 339 30.37 -9.37 -17.55
N ASP A 340 29.72 -9.96 -16.53
CA ASP A 340 28.78 -9.41 -15.54
C ASP A 340 27.56 -8.56 -15.94
N SER A 341 26.38 -9.18 -15.93
CA SER A 341 25.22 -8.71 -15.14
C SER A 341 24.08 -9.73 -15.13
N ASP A 342 23.64 -10.16 -13.94
CA ASP A 342 22.37 -10.88 -13.78
C ASP A 342 21.18 -10.00 -14.16
N SER A 343 20.58 -10.29 -15.32
CA SER A 343 19.40 -9.61 -15.83
C SER A 343 18.46 -10.62 -16.50
N TRP A 344 17.26 -10.77 -15.93
CA TRP A 344 16.16 -11.50 -16.57
C TRP A 344 15.67 -10.76 -17.82
N SER A 345 16.31 -11.03 -18.96
CA SER A 345 15.94 -10.47 -20.26
C SER A 345 16.17 -11.47 -21.39
N VAL A 346 15.10 -12.15 -21.83
CA VAL A 346 15.09 -13.04 -22.99
C VAL A 346 13.90 -12.69 -23.89
N TYR A 347 14.21 -11.93 -24.94
CA TYR A 347 13.52 -11.69 -26.21
C TYR A 347 11.99 -11.40 -26.27
N SER A 348 11.69 -10.27 -26.91
CA SER A 348 10.59 -10.17 -27.87
C SER A 348 11.13 -9.47 -29.11
N THR A 349 11.06 -10.13 -30.27
CA THR A 349 11.26 -9.47 -31.56
C THR A 349 10.00 -8.70 -31.96
N GLU A 350 10.19 -7.52 -32.53
CA GLU A 350 9.10 -6.65 -32.95
C GLU A 350 8.41 -7.16 -34.21
N SER A 351 7.08 -6.98 -34.28
CA SER A 351 6.34 -6.76 -35.54
C SER A 351 5.02 -6.05 -35.21
N GLN A 352 4.66 -5.07 -36.04
CA GLN A 352 3.61 -4.10 -35.76
C GLN A 352 2.23 -4.49 -36.32
N GLN A 353 1.19 -3.99 -35.64
CA GLN A 353 -0.13 -3.56 -36.17
C GLN A 353 -1.00 -4.56 -36.97
N HIS A 354 -2.18 -4.89 -36.42
CA HIS A 354 -3.46 -4.54 -37.06
C HIS A 354 -4.65 -4.63 -36.06
N TYR A 355 -5.57 -3.67 -36.12
CA TYR A 355 -6.87 -3.72 -35.44
C TYR A 355 -7.85 -4.62 -36.22
N GLY A 356 -8.71 -5.40 -35.54
CA GLY A 356 -9.85 -6.06 -36.22
C GLY A 356 -10.51 -7.25 -35.52
N THR A 357 -11.35 -6.96 -34.51
CA THR A 357 -12.68 -7.55 -34.24
C THR A 357 -12.97 -9.08 -34.25
N TYR A 358 -13.83 -9.46 -33.30
CA TYR A 358 -14.69 -10.67 -33.21
C TYR A 358 -14.27 -11.84 -32.30
N ASN A 359 -15.06 -11.97 -31.24
CA ASN A 359 -15.19 -13.14 -30.38
C ASN A 359 -15.46 -14.42 -31.18
N ARG A 360 -14.68 -15.47 -30.90
CA ARG A 360 -15.21 -16.84 -30.75
C ARG A 360 -14.22 -17.73 -29.98
N ILE A 361 -14.31 -17.74 -28.66
CA ILE A 361 -13.81 -18.87 -27.88
C ILE A 361 -15.01 -19.77 -27.65
N ASP A 362 -15.15 -20.79 -28.52
CA ASP A 362 -16.11 -21.85 -28.28
C ASP A 362 -15.72 -22.60 -26.98
N ASN A 363 -16.72 -22.95 -26.18
CA ASN A 363 -16.58 -23.92 -25.09
C ASN A 363 -16.24 -25.29 -25.69
N SER A 364 -14.95 -25.57 -25.93
CA SER A 364 -14.49 -26.93 -26.17
C SER A 364 -14.47 -27.67 -24.83
N ALA A 365 -15.53 -28.43 -24.59
CA ALA A 365 -15.55 -29.45 -23.56
C ALA A 365 -14.30 -30.34 -23.65
N PHE A 366 -13.89 -30.94 -22.53
CA PHE A 366 -12.81 -31.92 -22.50
C PHE A 366 -13.13 -33.12 -23.41
N HIS A 367 -12.72 -33.04 -24.67
CA HIS A 367 -12.75 -34.12 -25.64
C HIS A 367 -11.32 -34.46 -26.00
N CYS A 368 -10.82 -35.49 -25.30
CA CYS A 368 -9.57 -36.15 -25.63
C CYS A 368 -9.76 -36.96 -26.92
N HIS A 369 -9.81 -36.27 -28.06
CA HIS A 369 -9.80 -36.90 -29.38
C HIS A 369 -8.47 -37.61 -29.59
N THR A 370 -8.46 -38.87 -29.15
CA THR A 370 -7.31 -39.74 -29.31
C THR A 370 -7.41 -40.36 -30.70
N LEU A 371 -6.52 -39.94 -31.61
CA LEU A 371 -6.23 -40.69 -32.83
C LEU A 371 -5.52 -41.99 -32.43
N CYS A 372 -6.31 -42.97 -32.01
CA CYS A 372 -5.88 -44.27 -31.54
C CYS A 372 -5.74 -45.27 -32.71
N HIS A 373 -4.56 -45.35 -33.30
CA HIS A 373 -4.07 -46.61 -33.87
C HIS A 373 -2.69 -46.92 -33.28
N GLY A 374 -2.60 -48.03 -32.54
CA GLY A 374 -1.40 -48.44 -31.81
C GLY A 374 -1.73 -49.03 -30.43
N ASN A 375 -2.32 -50.22 -30.39
CA ASN A 375 -2.62 -50.94 -29.15
C ASN A 375 -1.34 -51.50 -28.50
N GLY A 376 -0.73 -50.69 -27.63
CA GLY A 376 0.25 -51.15 -26.63
C GLY A 376 -0.35 -51.01 -25.22
N PRO A 377 -0.49 -52.08 -24.42
CA PRO A 377 -1.16 -52.01 -23.11
C PRO A 377 -0.48 -51.05 -22.12
N ASP A 378 0.83 -50.85 -22.27
CA ASP A 378 1.65 -50.01 -21.40
C ASP A 378 1.31 -48.50 -21.47
N ARG A 379 0.90 -48.01 -22.65
CA ARG A 379 0.50 -46.59 -22.83
C ARG A 379 -0.74 -46.23 -22.01
N SER A 380 -1.71 -47.14 -21.89
CA SER A 380 -2.93 -46.95 -21.10
C SER A 380 -2.62 -46.84 -19.61
N VAL A 381 -1.80 -47.76 -19.09
CA VAL A 381 -1.38 -47.78 -17.67
C VAL A 381 -0.56 -46.54 -17.32
N MET A 382 0.35 -46.11 -18.21
CA MET A 382 1.14 -44.89 -18.01
C MET A 382 0.28 -43.61 -18.06
N CYS A 383 -0.78 -43.58 -18.87
CA CYS A 383 -1.77 -42.50 -18.84
C CYS A 383 -2.49 -42.45 -17.48
N SER A 384 -2.98 -43.59 -16.99
CA SER A 384 -3.62 -43.69 -15.66
C SER A 384 -2.70 -43.23 -14.53
N LYS A 385 -1.42 -43.64 -14.54
CA LYS A 385 -0.41 -43.19 -13.56
C LYS A 385 -0.17 -41.67 -13.61
N ARG A 386 -0.11 -41.06 -14.81
CA ARG A 386 0.01 -39.59 -14.96
C ARG A 386 -1.23 -38.84 -14.49
N MET A 387 -2.43 -39.33 -14.80
CA MET A 387 -3.68 -38.73 -14.31
C MET A 387 -3.77 -38.79 -12.78
N LYS A 388 -3.44 -39.93 -12.16
CA LYS A 388 -3.36 -40.06 -10.69
C LYS A 388 -2.35 -39.08 -10.11
N ARG A 389 -1.15 -38.96 -10.69
CA ARG A 389 -0.13 -37.99 -10.25
C ARG A 389 -0.65 -36.55 -10.29
N ARG A 390 -1.29 -36.12 -11.38
CA ARG A 390 -1.86 -34.76 -11.48
C ARG A 390 -2.99 -34.53 -10.48
N ALA A 391 -3.84 -35.53 -10.24
CA ALA A 391 -4.88 -35.45 -9.20
C ALA A 391 -4.28 -35.21 -7.80
N TRP A 392 -3.20 -35.91 -7.44
CA TRP A 392 -2.47 -35.64 -6.19
C TRP A 392 -1.90 -34.22 -6.12
N LEU A 393 -1.36 -33.69 -7.23
CA LEU A 393 -0.88 -32.30 -7.27
C LEU A 393 -2.01 -31.29 -7.06
N PHE A 394 -3.22 -31.54 -7.61
CA PHE A 394 -4.40 -30.73 -7.33
C PHE A 394 -4.86 -30.77 -5.86
N CYS A 395 -4.47 -31.78 -5.08
CA CYS A 395 -4.70 -31.80 -3.63
C CYS A 395 -3.66 -31.01 -2.82
N VAL A 396 -2.50 -30.67 -3.41
CA VAL A 396 -1.38 -30.00 -2.72
C VAL A 396 -1.23 -28.54 -3.15
N PHE A 397 -1.30 -28.27 -4.46
CA PHE A 397 -1.01 -26.95 -5.03
C PHE A 397 -1.96 -25.83 -4.55
N PRO A 398 -3.25 -26.05 -4.23
CA PRO A 398 -4.09 -25.02 -3.61
C PRO A 398 -3.62 -24.50 -2.24
N TYR A 399 -2.66 -25.18 -1.60
CA TYR A 399 -2.04 -24.75 -0.34
C TYR A 399 -0.70 -24.02 -0.53
N LEU A 400 -0.18 -23.97 -1.75
CA LEU A 400 1.02 -23.21 -2.09
C LEU A 400 0.67 -21.72 -2.24
N ASP A 401 1.62 -20.85 -1.89
CA ASP A 401 1.49 -19.42 -2.19
C ASP A 401 1.81 -19.12 -3.66
N THR A 402 1.55 -17.88 -4.08
CA THR A 402 1.72 -17.47 -5.48
C THR A 402 3.16 -17.63 -5.95
N HIS A 403 4.15 -17.34 -5.11
CA HIS A 403 5.58 -17.51 -5.43
C HIS A 403 5.95 -19.00 -5.59
N SER A 404 5.52 -19.87 -4.66
CA SER A 404 5.77 -21.31 -4.75
C SER A 404 5.04 -21.97 -5.92
N LEU A 405 3.86 -21.48 -6.32
CA LEU A 405 3.16 -21.93 -7.52
C LEU A 405 3.94 -21.60 -8.81
N LEU A 406 4.57 -20.43 -8.88
CA LEU A 406 5.42 -20.04 -10.01
C LEU A 406 6.65 -20.95 -10.11
N ILE A 407 7.35 -21.16 -8.99
CA ILE A 407 8.49 -22.10 -8.92
C ILE A 407 8.06 -23.52 -9.27
N ALA A 408 6.92 -23.99 -8.73
CA ALA A 408 6.39 -25.32 -9.03
C ALA A 408 6.11 -25.51 -10.53
N ALA A 409 5.75 -24.46 -11.26
CA ALA A 409 5.54 -24.53 -12.70
C ALA A 409 6.84 -24.81 -13.50
N GLU A 410 8.02 -24.57 -12.93
CA GLU A 410 9.31 -24.78 -13.60
C GLU A 410 9.86 -26.20 -13.42
N VAL A 411 9.38 -26.96 -12.42
CA VAL A 411 9.94 -28.26 -12.02
C VAL A 411 9.82 -29.33 -13.12
N CYS A 412 8.62 -29.51 -13.71
CA CYS A 412 8.42 -30.43 -14.83
C CYS A 412 7.10 -30.18 -15.56
N LYS A 413 6.92 -30.78 -16.75
CA LYS A 413 5.69 -30.61 -17.57
C LYS A 413 4.39 -30.98 -16.86
N ASP A 414 4.39 -32.00 -15.99
CA ASP A 414 3.17 -32.36 -15.23
C ASP A 414 2.85 -31.33 -14.15
N TRP A 415 3.87 -30.74 -13.51
CA TRP A 415 3.70 -29.68 -12.51
C TRP A 415 3.29 -28.38 -13.18
N TRP A 416 3.93 -27.98 -14.29
CA TRP A 416 3.57 -26.82 -15.12
C TRP A 416 2.08 -26.77 -15.46
N ILE A 417 1.49 -27.90 -15.88
CA ILE A 417 0.07 -28.00 -16.23
C ILE A 417 -0.83 -27.74 -15.02
N VAL A 418 -0.51 -28.30 -13.85
CA VAL A 418 -1.34 -28.17 -12.64
C VAL A 418 -1.12 -26.81 -11.96
N ALA A 419 0.13 -26.33 -11.91
CA ALA A 419 0.52 -25.05 -11.32
C ALA A 419 -0.05 -23.85 -12.08
N ARG A 420 -0.39 -23.97 -13.36
CA ARG A 420 -1.04 -22.92 -14.17
C ARG A 420 -2.55 -23.12 -14.36
N HIS A 421 -3.15 -24.09 -13.66
CA HIS A 421 -4.57 -24.36 -13.78
C HIS A 421 -5.39 -23.42 -12.87
N PRO A 422 -6.48 -22.75 -13.33
CA PRO A 422 -7.18 -21.74 -12.55
C PRO A 422 -7.66 -22.18 -11.15
N ALA A 423 -8.01 -23.45 -10.99
CA ALA A 423 -8.43 -24.02 -9.71
C ALA A 423 -7.37 -23.96 -8.58
N VAL A 424 -6.07 -23.74 -8.89
CA VAL A 424 -5.03 -23.50 -7.86
C VAL A 424 -4.75 -22.01 -7.62
N TRP A 425 -5.28 -21.10 -8.46
CA TRP A 425 -5.10 -19.64 -8.38
C TRP A 425 -6.25 -18.94 -7.64
N THR A 426 -6.90 -19.64 -6.70
CA THR A 426 -8.05 -19.09 -5.94
C THR A 426 -7.66 -17.93 -5.01
N ARG A 427 -6.39 -17.86 -4.59
CA ARG A 427 -5.81 -16.74 -3.85
C ARG A 427 -4.49 -16.33 -4.50
N VAL A 428 -4.42 -15.06 -4.93
CA VAL A 428 -3.23 -14.45 -5.51
C VAL A 428 -2.69 -13.42 -4.53
N THR A 429 -1.40 -13.50 -4.22
CA THR A 429 -0.73 -12.61 -3.26
C THR A 429 0.63 -12.21 -3.82
N LEU A 430 0.79 -10.91 -4.05
CA LEU A 430 1.98 -10.29 -4.61
C LEU A 430 2.43 -9.21 -3.62
N GLU A 431 3.50 -9.48 -2.89
CA GLU A 431 3.95 -8.63 -1.77
C GLU A 431 5.45 -8.36 -1.83
N ASN A 432 5.87 -7.12 -1.53
CA ASN A 432 7.27 -6.66 -1.44
C ASN A 432 8.12 -6.68 -2.75
N ASP A 433 7.55 -7.14 -3.85
CA ASP A 433 8.24 -7.34 -5.15
C ASP A 433 8.24 -6.14 -6.10
N ARG A 434 9.14 -6.20 -7.09
CA ARG A 434 9.09 -5.39 -8.32
C ARG A 434 8.43 -6.19 -9.43
N ILE A 435 7.23 -5.78 -9.84
CA ILE A 435 6.40 -6.52 -10.80
C ILE A 435 6.22 -5.68 -12.08
N SER A 436 6.01 -6.35 -13.21
CA SER A 436 5.71 -5.69 -14.50
C SER A 436 4.26 -5.92 -14.93
N SER A 437 3.68 -4.94 -15.65
CA SER A 437 2.36 -5.08 -16.28
C SER A 437 2.27 -6.35 -17.13
N LYS A 438 3.30 -6.63 -17.96
CA LYS A 438 3.39 -7.82 -18.83
C LYS A 438 3.29 -9.14 -18.05
N PHE A 439 3.92 -9.22 -16.88
CA PHE A 439 3.77 -10.39 -16.00
C PHE A 439 2.32 -10.52 -15.51
N MET A 440 1.68 -9.44 -15.06
CA MET A 440 0.29 -9.48 -14.60
C MET A 440 -0.68 -9.88 -15.72
N VAL A 441 -0.48 -9.39 -16.95
CA VAL A 441 -1.24 -9.83 -18.15
C VAL A 441 -1.06 -11.33 -18.41
N THR A 442 0.15 -11.87 -18.19
CA THR A 442 0.42 -13.30 -18.37
C THR A 442 -0.26 -14.13 -17.26
N MET A 443 -0.10 -13.71 -16.00
CA MET A 443 -0.73 -14.31 -14.83
C MET A 443 -2.26 -14.30 -14.91
N ALA A 444 -2.85 -13.25 -15.49
CA ALA A 444 -4.30 -13.13 -15.67
C ALA A 444 -4.91 -14.33 -16.40
N GLN A 445 -4.18 -15.03 -17.26
CA GLN A 445 -4.65 -16.24 -17.96
C GLN A 445 -5.05 -17.38 -16.99
N TRP A 446 -4.54 -17.35 -15.75
CA TRP A 446 -4.81 -18.37 -14.73
C TRP A 446 -5.78 -17.86 -13.65
N CYS A 447 -6.16 -16.58 -13.67
CA CYS A 447 -6.95 -15.95 -12.60
C CYS A 447 -8.48 -16.09 -12.73
N THR A 448 -9.00 -16.92 -13.63
CA THR A 448 -10.46 -17.04 -13.90
C THR A 448 -11.29 -17.63 -12.75
N GLN A 449 -10.63 -18.13 -11.70
CA GLN A 449 -11.25 -18.63 -10.47
C GLN A 449 -10.66 -17.95 -9.22
N THR A 450 -10.00 -16.80 -9.36
CA THR A 450 -9.41 -16.06 -8.23
C THR A 450 -10.50 -15.41 -7.38
N HIS A 451 -10.59 -15.82 -6.12
CA HIS A 451 -11.50 -15.25 -5.12
C HIS A 451 -10.88 -14.11 -4.32
N THR A 452 -9.56 -14.13 -4.13
CA THR A 452 -8.82 -13.14 -3.33
C THR A 452 -7.58 -12.67 -4.07
N LEU A 453 -7.44 -11.35 -4.26
CA LEU A 453 -6.26 -10.69 -4.81
C LEU A 453 -5.66 -9.73 -3.78
N ILE A 454 -4.37 -9.90 -3.48
CA ILE A 454 -3.63 -9.07 -2.52
C ILE A 454 -2.38 -8.53 -3.22
N LEU A 455 -2.26 -7.19 -3.26
CA LEU A 455 -1.13 -6.45 -3.79
C LEU A 455 -0.58 -5.54 -2.68
N ARG A 456 0.62 -5.80 -2.15
CA ARG A 456 1.20 -4.95 -1.09
C ARG A 456 2.67 -4.61 -1.28
N HIS A 457 3.09 -3.42 -0.87
CA HIS A 457 4.50 -3.01 -0.87
C HIS A 457 5.19 -3.19 -2.24
N LEU A 458 4.42 -3.15 -3.33
CA LEU A 458 4.95 -3.32 -4.67
C LEU A 458 5.78 -2.10 -5.06
N LYS A 459 6.95 -2.34 -5.63
CA LYS A 459 7.93 -1.31 -5.95
C LYS A 459 7.94 -1.02 -7.46
N PRO A 460 8.04 0.25 -7.89
CA PRO A 460 8.30 0.58 -9.29
C PRO A 460 9.65 0.00 -9.77
N ARG A 461 9.82 -0.03 -11.10
CA ARG A 461 11.13 -0.30 -11.73
C ARG A 461 12.22 0.60 -11.17
N SER A 462 13.49 0.22 -11.28
CA SER A 462 14.58 1.15 -10.97
C SER A 462 14.53 2.41 -11.87
N ARG A 463 14.91 3.56 -11.30
CA ARG A 463 15.13 4.81 -12.03
C ARG A 463 16.40 4.69 -12.86
N ALA A 464 16.36 5.13 -14.12
CA ALA A 464 17.53 5.04 -15.00
C ALA A 464 18.56 6.14 -14.65
N LYS A 465 19.87 5.87 -14.85
CA LYS A 465 20.96 6.79 -14.48
C LYS A 465 20.86 8.20 -15.11
N LYS A 466 20.18 8.34 -16.26
CA LYS A 466 20.00 9.61 -16.99
C LYS A 466 18.60 10.23 -16.84
N GLU A 467 17.68 9.57 -16.15
CA GLU A 467 16.28 9.98 -16.02
C GLU A 467 16.11 10.93 -14.83
N SER A 468 15.39 12.05 -14.98
CA SER A 468 15.08 12.95 -13.86
C SER A 468 14.08 12.33 -12.88
N LYS A 469 13.93 12.91 -11.68
CA LYS A 469 12.96 12.41 -10.68
C LYS A 469 11.51 12.58 -11.18
N ASP A 470 11.23 13.67 -11.88
CA ASP A 470 9.90 14.00 -12.41
C ASP A 470 9.52 13.11 -13.61
N GLU A 471 10.43 12.90 -14.57
CA GLU A 471 10.21 11.96 -15.69
C GLU A 471 10.00 10.52 -15.18
N TYR A 472 10.75 10.12 -14.15
CA TYR A 472 10.58 8.81 -13.51
C TYR A 472 9.21 8.66 -12.84
N LEU A 473 8.76 9.68 -12.10
CA LEU A 473 7.42 9.65 -11.49
C LEU A 473 6.34 9.63 -12.57
N LYS A 474 6.45 10.44 -13.62
CA LYS A 474 5.51 10.45 -14.75
C LYS A 474 5.46 9.11 -15.50
N SER A 475 6.62 8.50 -15.79
CA SER A 475 6.71 7.26 -16.57
C SER A 475 6.36 5.99 -15.77
N THR A 476 6.42 6.05 -14.43
CA THR A 476 5.98 4.94 -13.55
C THR A 476 4.57 5.11 -13.01
N ARG A 477 3.91 6.26 -13.26
CA ARG A 477 2.56 6.53 -12.77
C ARG A 477 1.53 5.60 -13.41
N GLY A 478 0.79 4.85 -12.59
CA GLY A 478 -0.23 3.90 -13.05
C GLY A 478 0.31 2.73 -13.88
N CYS A 479 1.63 2.47 -13.89
CA CYS A 479 2.24 1.54 -14.84
C CYS A 479 1.84 0.06 -14.67
N LEU A 480 1.16 -0.29 -13.58
CA LEU A 480 0.59 -1.63 -13.37
C LEU A 480 -0.91 -1.72 -13.70
N GLU A 481 -1.58 -0.62 -14.01
CA GLU A 481 -3.05 -0.59 -14.14
C GLU A 481 -3.57 -1.42 -15.32
N GLU A 482 -2.86 -1.46 -16.45
CA GLU A 482 -3.18 -2.33 -17.59
C GLU A 482 -3.12 -3.82 -17.22
N GLY A 483 -2.03 -4.24 -16.57
CA GLY A 483 -1.84 -5.61 -16.11
C GLY A 483 -2.82 -6.01 -15.01
N LEU A 484 -3.17 -5.07 -14.13
CA LEU A 484 -4.22 -5.27 -13.15
C LEU A 484 -5.61 -5.36 -13.79
N GLU A 485 -5.92 -4.53 -14.80
CA GLU A 485 -7.17 -4.63 -15.55
C GLU A 485 -7.33 -6.03 -16.17
N ALA A 486 -6.27 -6.60 -16.75
CA ALA A 486 -6.30 -7.95 -17.27
C ALA A 486 -6.66 -9.00 -16.20
N VAL A 487 -6.08 -8.90 -15.00
CA VAL A 487 -6.39 -9.79 -13.87
C VAL A 487 -7.83 -9.60 -13.38
N LEU A 488 -8.27 -8.35 -13.19
CA LEU A 488 -9.65 -8.02 -12.76
C LEU A 488 -10.69 -8.49 -13.78
N ARG A 489 -10.41 -8.34 -15.09
CA ARG A 489 -11.26 -8.80 -16.19
C ARG A 489 -11.33 -10.33 -16.25
N SER A 490 -10.24 -11.03 -15.97
CA SER A 490 -10.17 -12.50 -15.96
C SER A 490 -10.94 -13.10 -14.78
N ALA A 491 -10.73 -12.59 -13.57
CA ALA A 491 -11.45 -13.03 -12.38
C ALA A 491 -12.94 -12.61 -12.44
N GLY A 492 -13.21 -11.36 -12.82
CA GLY A 492 -14.56 -10.82 -13.00
C GLY A 492 -15.45 -11.05 -11.78
N ARG A 493 -16.42 -11.97 -11.91
CA ARG A 493 -17.36 -12.34 -10.84
C ARG A 493 -16.80 -13.30 -9.79
N SER A 494 -15.65 -13.94 -9.99
CA SER A 494 -15.04 -14.77 -8.94
C SER A 494 -14.42 -13.94 -7.83
N LEU A 495 -14.01 -12.69 -8.09
CA LEU A 495 -13.27 -11.89 -7.11
C LEU A 495 -14.19 -11.36 -6.00
N VAL A 496 -14.03 -11.89 -4.80
CA VAL A 496 -14.79 -11.53 -3.59
C VAL A 496 -13.99 -10.58 -2.70
N SER A 497 -12.66 -10.69 -2.68
CA SER A 497 -11.77 -9.89 -1.84
C SER A 497 -10.61 -9.27 -2.64
N LEU A 498 -10.43 -7.96 -2.49
CA LEU A 498 -9.32 -7.20 -3.07
C LEU A 498 -8.61 -6.39 -1.98
N THR A 499 -7.28 -6.48 -1.93
CA THR A 499 -6.44 -5.64 -1.08
C THR A 499 -5.32 -5.01 -1.89
N ILE A 500 -5.22 -3.69 -1.84
CA ILE A 500 -4.14 -2.90 -2.44
C ILE A 500 -3.63 -1.92 -1.38
N SER A 501 -2.36 -2.02 -0.99
CA SER A 501 -1.80 -1.14 0.04
C SER A 501 -0.29 -0.92 -0.12
N HIS A 502 0.20 0.29 0.12
CA HIS A 502 1.62 0.62 0.01
C HIS A 502 2.21 0.37 -1.41
N CYS A 503 1.43 0.69 -2.46
CA CYS A 503 1.86 0.60 -3.86
C CYS A 503 1.95 2.01 -4.49
N PRO A 504 2.82 2.91 -3.99
CA PRO A 504 2.81 4.34 -4.34
C PRO A 504 3.17 4.56 -5.82
N ASN A 505 2.51 5.53 -6.43
CA ASN A 505 2.62 5.95 -7.84
C ASN A 505 2.24 4.89 -8.90
N ILE A 506 2.58 3.61 -8.71
CA ILE A 506 2.37 2.52 -9.70
C ILE A 506 0.90 2.07 -9.86
N LEU A 507 0.06 2.31 -8.84
CA LEU A 507 -1.37 2.03 -8.84
C LEU A 507 -2.12 3.24 -8.27
N THR A 508 -2.77 4.02 -9.14
CA THR A 508 -3.55 5.18 -8.72
C THR A 508 -4.97 4.77 -8.33
N ASP A 509 -5.78 5.72 -7.86
CA ASP A 509 -7.19 5.51 -7.52
C ASP A 509 -8.04 5.11 -8.75
N ARG A 510 -7.55 5.35 -9.98
CA ARG A 510 -8.12 4.79 -11.22
C ARG A 510 -8.27 3.26 -11.13
N THR A 511 -7.44 2.59 -10.36
CA THR A 511 -7.57 1.16 -10.04
C THR A 511 -8.98 0.80 -9.53
N LEU A 512 -9.57 1.61 -8.65
CA LEU A 512 -10.90 1.35 -8.11
C LEU A 512 -12.01 1.59 -9.13
N TRP A 513 -11.78 2.46 -10.13
CA TRP A 513 -12.67 2.57 -11.29
C TRP A 513 -12.61 1.31 -12.17
N LEU A 514 -11.42 0.73 -12.40
CA LEU A 514 -11.29 -0.56 -13.11
C LEU A 514 -12.00 -1.71 -12.36
N VAL A 515 -11.89 -1.72 -11.02
CA VAL A 515 -12.61 -2.68 -10.16
C VAL A 515 -14.12 -2.55 -10.33
N SER A 516 -14.67 -1.33 -10.40
CA SER A 516 -16.11 -1.11 -10.57
C SER A 516 -16.65 -1.64 -11.90
N CYS A 517 -15.83 -1.61 -12.96
CA CYS A 517 -16.17 -2.15 -14.27
C CYS A 517 -16.29 -3.68 -14.24
N HIS A 518 -15.36 -4.38 -13.60
CA HIS A 518 -15.19 -5.84 -13.74
C HIS A 518 -15.69 -6.68 -12.55
N CYS A 519 -15.52 -6.23 -11.31
CA CYS A 519 -15.61 -7.07 -10.11
C CYS A 519 -16.95 -6.91 -9.37
N ARG A 520 -18.04 -7.36 -10.00
CA ARG A 520 -19.41 -7.12 -9.50
C ARG A 520 -19.74 -7.81 -8.17
N ALA A 521 -19.11 -8.94 -7.86
CA ALA A 521 -19.35 -9.73 -6.65
C ALA A 521 -18.39 -9.40 -5.48
N LEU A 522 -17.68 -8.27 -5.56
CA LEU A 522 -16.71 -7.87 -4.55
C LEU A 522 -17.40 -7.52 -3.23
N GLN A 523 -17.01 -8.20 -2.15
CA GLN A 523 -17.55 -8.02 -0.80
C GLN A 523 -16.56 -7.35 0.15
N ILE A 524 -15.25 -7.57 -0.06
CA ILE A 524 -14.19 -7.06 0.79
C ILE A 524 -13.24 -6.23 -0.07
N LEU A 525 -13.07 -4.96 0.27
CA LEU A 525 -12.14 -4.06 -0.39
C LEU A 525 -11.25 -3.35 0.63
N THR A 526 -9.95 -3.40 0.42
CA THR A 526 -8.96 -2.52 1.04
C THR A 526 -8.18 -1.79 -0.04
N TYR A 527 -8.19 -0.46 -0.05
CA TYR A 527 -7.34 0.36 -0.91
C TYR A 527 -6.71 1.48 -0.08
N ARG A 528 -5.40 1.42 0.15
CA ARG A 528 -4.68 2.36 1.01
C ARG A 528 -3.44 2.88 0.29
N SER A 529 -3.45 4.18 -0.01
CA SER A 529 -2.39 4.86 -0.77
C SER A 529 -2.00 6.17 -0.08
N SER A 530 -0.72 6.53 -0.13
CA SER A 530 -0.18 7.80 0.34
C SER A 530 -0.09 8.85 -0.78
N SER A 531 0.17 8.42 -2.01
CA SER A 531 0.25 9.32 -3.18
C SER A 531 -1.11 9.63 -3.80
N ASP A 532 -2.00 8.63 -3.81
CA ASP A 532 -3.26 8.66 -4.57
C ASP A 532 -4.45 8.26 -3.66
N PRO A 533 -4.80 9.08 -2.65
CA PRO A 533 -5.99 8.84 -1.84
C PRO A 533 -7.26 8.92 -2.69
N VAL A 534 -8.29 8.15 -2.29
CA VAL A 534 -9.51 7.98 -3.09
C VAL A 534 -10.33 9.27 -3.14
N GLY A 535 -10.75 9.70 -4.33
CA GLY A 535 -11.69 10.80 -4.52
C GLY A 535 -13.16 10.36 -4.52
N GLN A 536 -14.07 11.30 -4.22
CA GLN A 536 -15.53 11.07 -4.16
C GLN A 536 -16.09 10.46 -5.47
N GLU A 537 -15.54 10.87 -6.61
CA GLU A 537 -15.92 10.46 -7.95
C GLU A 537 -15.65 8.97 -8.19
N VAL A 538 -14.54 8.46 -7.65
CA VAL A 538 -14.16 7.06 -7.73
C VAL A 538 -14.98 6.21 -6.76
N ILE A 539 -15.28 6.72 -5.55
CA ILE A 539 -16.18 6.04 -4.61
C ILE A 539 -17.58 5.88 -5.21
N TRP A 540 -18.10 6.91 -5.87
CA TRP A 540 -19.41 6.84 -6.54
C TRP A 540 -19.41 5.82 -7.69
N ALA A 541 -18.38 5.82 -8.55
CA ALA A 541 -18.24 4.83 -9.61
C ALA A 541 -18.12 3.40 -9.04
N LEU A 542 -17.35 3.21 -7.97
CA LEU A 542 -17.21 1.95 -7.26
C LEU A 542 -18.55 1.47 -6.69
N GLY A 543 -19.33 2.34 -6.05
CA GLY A 543 -20.67 1.99 -5.54
C GLY A 543 -21.69 1.67 -6.63
N ALA A 544 -21.55 2.25 -7.82
CA ALA A 544 -22.38 1.88 -8.98
C ALA A 544 -22.03 0.48 -9.52
N GLY A 545 -20.74 0.10 -9.48
CA GLY A 545 -20.22 -1.18 -9.96
C GLY A 545 -20.37 -2.35 -8.98
N CYS A 546 -19.91 -2.15 -7.74
CA CYS A 546 -19.74 -3.15 -6.68
C CYS A 546 -20.70 -2.85 -5.52
N ARG A 547 -21.95 -3.31 -5.60
CA ARG A 547 -22.99 -3.00 -4.60
C ARG A 547 -22.91 -3.84 -3.33
N ASP A 548 -22.29 -5.02 -3.42
CA ASP A 548 -22.29 -6.03 -2.37
C ASP A 548 -21.12 -5.89 -1.38
N ILE A 549 -20.42 -4.74 -1.37
CA ILE A 549 -19.30 -4.49 -0.45
C ILE A 549 -19.81 -4.42 0.99
N ALA A 550 -19.41 -5.40 1.79
CA ALA A 550 -19.71 -5.54 3.20
C ALA A 550 -18.53 -5.09 4.10
N SER A 551 -17.31 -5.06 3.58
CA SER A 551 -16.11 -4.57 4.29
C SER A 551 -15.30 -3.64 3.39
N LEU A 552 -15.10 -2.39 3.84
CA LEU A 552 -14.43 -1.33 3.08
C LEU A 552 -13.39 -0.62 3.96
N ASN A 553 -12.10 -0.74 3.65
CA ASN A 553 -11.03 0.04 4.29
C ASN A 553 -10.30 0.90 3.25
N ILE A 554 -10.56 2.21 3.26
CA ILE A 554 -10.03 3.17 2.29
C ILE A 554 -9.43 4.43 2.93
N ALA A 555 -9.02 4.34 4.19
CA ALA A 555 -8.26 5.39 4.84
C ALA A 555 -6.93 5.66 4.09
N PRO A 556 -6.58 6.94 3.80
CA PRO A 556 -5.28 7.30 3.26
C PRO A 556 -4.12 6.79 4.13
N LEU A 557 -2.99 6.47 3.50
CA LEU A 557 -1.74 6.22 4.24
C LEU A 557 -1.05 7.55 4.54
N GLN A 558 -0.45 7.65 5.73
CA GLN A 558 0.41 8.79 6.07
C GLN A 558 1.89 8.50 5.80
N PRO A 559 2.70 9.52 5.44
CA PRO A 559 2.28 10.89 5.11
C PRO A 559 1.53 10.94 3.76
N CYS A 560 0.38 11.62 3.74
CA CYS A 560 -0.49 11.71 2.56
C CYS A 560 -0.16 12.94 1.69
N GLN A 561 0.02 12.73 0.38
CA GLN A 561 0.35 13.79 -0.58
C GLN A 561 -0.86 14.69 -0.93
N GLN A 562 -2.09 14.23 -0.71
CA GLN A 562 -3.33 14.95 -1.05
C GLN A 562 -4.37 14.85 0.08
N PRO A 563 -4.09 15.38 1.28
CA PRO A 563 -4.89 15.13 2.49
C PRO A 563 -6.33 15.65 2.41
N SER A 564 -6.62 16.62 1.54
CA SER A 564 -7.95 17.18 1.31
C SER A 564 -8.84 16.37 0.35
N ARG A 565 -8.27 15.40 -0.40
CA ARG A 565 -9.00 14.66 -1.43
C ARG A 565 -10.02 13.69 -0.83
N PHE A 566 -9.61 12.94 0.19
CA PHE A 566 -10.51 12.08 0.95
C PHE A 566 -11.17 12.88 2.08
N SER A 567 -12.46 13.19 1.93
CA SER A 567 -13.14 14.22 2.72
C SER A 567 -14.53 13.82 3.22
N ASN A 568 -15.21 14.69 3.98
CA ASN A 568 -16.61 14.51 4.38
C ASN A 568 -17.56 14.13 3.23
N ARG A 569 -17.32 14.59 2.00
CA ARG A 569 -18.10 14.19 0.81
C ARG A 569 -17.87 12.73 0.41
N CYS A 570 -16.67 12.21 0.63
CA CYS A 570 -16.35 10.80 0.46
C CYS A 570 -17.15 9.95 1.47
N LEU A 571 -17.14 10.33 2.76
CA LEU A 571 -17.91 9.64 3.81
C LEU A 571 -19.42 9.61 3.52
N GLN A 572 -19.99 10.74 3.09
CA GLN A 572 -21.40 10.82 2.67
C GLN A 572 -21.71 9.92 1.46
N THR A 573 -20.77 9.81 0.51
CA THR A 573 -20.91 8.93 -0.66
C THR A 573 -20.84 7.45 -0.25
N ILE A 574 -19.91 7.07 0.63
CA ILE A 574 -19.82 5.70 1.20
C ILE A 574 -21.16 5.29 1.82
N GLY A 575 -21.73 6.15 2.67
CA GLY A 575 -23.01 5.90 3.33
C GLY A 575 -24.18 5.68 2.35
N ARG A 576 -24.18 6.39 1.21
CA ARG A 576 -25.21 6.24 0.17
C ARG A 576 -25.01 4.99 -0.70
N CYS A 577 -23.77 4.57 -0.92
CA CYS A 577 -23.44 3.44 -1.80
C CYS A 577 -23.62 2.08 -1.13
N TRP A 578 -23.33 1.96 0.19
CA TRP A 578 -23.31 0.68 0.90
C TRP A 578 -24.07 0.73 2.24
N PRO A 579 -25.42 0.71 2.23
CA PRO A 579 -26.23 0.76 3.45
C PRO A 579 -26.07 -0.48 4.35
N HIS A 580 -25.64 -1.62 3.79
CA HIS A 580 -25.41 -2.88 4.50
C HIS A 580 -23.94 -3.10 4.91
N LEU A 581 -23.12 -2.06 4.89
CA LEU A 581 -21.70 -2.14 5.26
C LEU A 581 -21.54 -2.61 6.72
N HIS A 582 -20.79 -3.70 6.92
CA HIS A 582 -20.52 -4.28 8.24
C HIS A 582 -19.20 -3.80 8.84
N GLN A 583 -18.18 -3.63 8.01
CA GLN A 583 -16.87 -3.12 8.42
C GLN A 583 -16.49 -1.90 7.59
N VAL A 584 -16.08 -0.83 8.26
CA VAL A 584 -15.66 0.41 7.61
C VAL A 584 -14.38 0.96 8.25
N GLY A 585 -13.37 1.20 7.43
CA GLY A 585 -12.10 1.85 7.78
C GLY A 585 -11.93 3.13 6.97
N VAL A 586 -11.97 4.28 7.64
CA VAL A 586 -11.96 5.61 7.02
C VAL A 586 -11.12 6.57 7.86
N GLY A 587 -10.56 7.60 7.24
CA GLY A 587 -9.54 8.41 7.90
C GLY A 587 -9.01 9.60 7.13
N GLY A 588 -8.05 10.30 7.74
CA GLY A 588 -7.33 11.44 7.18
C GLY A 588 -7.94 12.80 7.54
N ALA A 589 -7.09 13.84 7.53
CA ALA A 589 -7.42 15.19 7.96
C ALA A 589 -8.60 15.88 7.23
N GLY A 590 -8.93 15.45 6.00
CA GLY A 590 -10.10 15.95 5.27
C GLY A 590 -11.46 15.45 5.81
N CYS A 591 -11.45 14.49 6.72
CA CYS A 591 -12.64 13.88 7.31
C CYS A 591 -12.89 14.40 8.74
N GLY A 592 -14.16 14.59 9.08
CA GLY A 592 -14.58 15.08 10.39
C GLY A 592 -15.94 14.51 10.82
N LEU A 593 -16.38 14.92 12.00
CA LEU A 593 -17.55 14.36 12.69
C LEU A 593 -18.82 14.36 11.82
N GLN A 594 -19.12 15.46 11.12
CA GLN A 594 -20.31 15.59 10.26
C GLN A 594 -20.35 14.55 9.12
N GLY A 595 -19.19 14.22 8.53
CA GLY A 595 -19.09 13.20 7.49
C GLY A 595 -19.28 11.79 8.06
N LEU A 596 -18.66 11.50 9.21
CA LEU A 596 -18.80 10.23 9.92
C LEU A 596 -20.24 10.00 10.39
N ALA A 597 -20.88 11.02 10.98
CA ALA A 597 -22.28 11.00 11.40
C ALA A 597 -23.20 10.66 10.22
N SER A 598 -22.95 11.25 9.04
CA SER A 598 -23.72 10.94 7.84
C SER A 598 -23.46 9.53 7.29
N LEU A 599 -22.24 9.01 7.38
CA LEU A 599 -21.92 7.62 7.01
C LEU A 599 -22.66 6.64 7.92
N VAL A 600 -22.47 6.80 9.23
CA VAL A 600 -23.06 5.97 10.30
C VAL A 600 -24.59 5.95 10.25
N ARG A 601 -25.23 7.11 9.98
CA ARG A 601 -26.69 7.23 9.82
C ARG A 601 -27.25 6.33 8.70
N ASN A 602 -26.52 6.19 7.60
CA ASN A 602 -26.97 5.39 6.47
C ASN A 602 -26.56 3.91 6.58
N CYS A 603 -25.44 3.61 7.25
CA CYS A 603 -24.91 2.26 7.42
C CYS A 603 -25.33 1.64 8.77
N SER A 604 -26.61 1.24 8.89
CA SER A 604 -27.19 0.67 10.12
C SER A 604 -26.55 -0.64 10.60
N SER A 605 -25.83 -1.33 9.70
CA SER A 605 -25.26 -2.66 9.91
C SER A 605 -23.78 -2.66 10.33
N VAL A 606 -23.18 -1.47 10.54
CA VAL A 606 -21.76 -1.33 10.92
C VAL A 606 -21.52 -1.93 12.30
N CYS A 607 -20.63 -2.92 12.31
CA CYS A 607 -20.23 -3.67 13.48
C CYS A 607 -18.72 -3.59 13.76
N VAL A 608 -17.92 -3.17 12.78
CA VAL A 608 -16.50 -2.79 12.94
C VAL A 608 -16.28 -1.40 12.37
N LEU A 609 -15.87 -0.45 13.22
CA LEU A 609 -15.51 0.92 12.82
C LEU A 609 -14.02 1.15 13.10
N GLU A 610 -13.28 1.50 12.07
CA GLU A 610 -11.87 1.89 12.12
C GLU A 610 -11.74 3.36 11.69
N LEU A 611 -11.18 4.18 12.57
CA LEU A 611 -10.90 5.60 12.39
C LEU A 611 -9.39 5.82 12.39
N ASP A 612 -8.88 6.49 11.38
CA ASP A 612 -7.44 6.51 11.07
C ASP A 612 -6.95 7.94 10.80
N HIS A 613 -6.00 8.48 11.57
CA HIS A 613 -5.52 9.87 11.46
C HIS A 613 -6.66 10.91 11.28
N MET A 614 -7.69 10.81 12.12
CA MET A 614 -8.84 11.73 12.18
C MET A 614 -8.63 12.82 13.24
N SER A 615 -9.41 13.90 13.19
CA SER A 615 -9.53 14.86 14.31
C SER A 615 -9.98 14.19 15.60
N GLU A 616 -9.66 14.78 16.77
CA GLU A 616 -9.97 14.20 18.08
C GLU A 616 -11.43 13.74 18.26
N MET A 617 -11.58 12.52 18.75
CA MET A 617 -12.85 11.97 19.19
C MET A 617 -13.18 12.38 20.64
N SER A 618 -13.92 13.47 20.76
CA SER A 618 -14.46 13.99 22.02
C SER A 618 -15.70 13.22 22.49
N GLN A 619 -16.13 13.43 23.74
CA GLN A 619 -17.38 12.86 24.28
C GLN A 619 -18.60 13.28 23.44
N GLN A 620 -18.63 14.52 22.96
CA GLN A 620 -19.72 15.02 22.12
C GLN A 620 -19.74 14.32 20.76
N GLY A 621 -18.55 14.09 20.17
CA GLY A 621 -18.43 13.31 18.93
C GLY A 621 -18.92 11.86 19.10
N ALA A 622 -18.52 11.21 20.19
CA ALA A 622 -19.01 9.87 20.51
C ALA A 622 -20.54 9.84 20.67
N ALA A 623 -21.12 10.82 21.35
CA ALA A 623 -22.57 10.93 21.55
C ALA A 623 -23.34 11.20 20.26
N GLU A 624 -22.80 12.00 19.35
CA GLU A 624 -23.37 12.19 18.01
C GLU A 624 -23.34 10.86 17.23
N LEU A 625 -22.18 10.19 17.13
CA LEU A 625 -22.08 8.93 16.38
C LEU A 625 -22.99 7.82 16.95
N CYS A 626 -23.13 7.72 18.28
CA CYS A 626 -24.04 6.75 18.91
C CYS A 626 -25.52 7.12 18.78
N ARG A 627 -25.86 8.40 18.60
CA ARG A 627 -27.22 8.86 18.31
C ARG A 627 -27.60 8.60 16.86
N GLU A 628 -26.69 8.86 15.93
CA GLU A 628 -26.92 8.64 14.50
C GLU A 628 -26.88 7.15 14.10
N GLY A 629 -26.19 6.29 14.86
CA GLY A 629 -26.13 4.85 14.59
C GLY A 629 -25.27 4.05 15.57
N LEU A 630 -24.47 3.09 15.06
CA LEU A 630 -23.54 2.24 15.85
C LEU A 630 -24.18 1.30 16.89
N GLN A 631 -25.49 1.04 16.82
CA GLN A 631 -26.19 0.08 17.70
C GLN A 631 -25.64 -1.37 17.60
N GLN A 632 -25.02 -1.71 16.46
CA GLN A 632 -24.45 -3.03 16.17
C GLN A 632 -22.93 -3.11 16.36
N LEU A 633 -22.30 -2.05 16.89
CA LEU A 633 -20.85 -1.95 17.03
C LEU A 633 -20.29 -3.02 17.97
N HIS A 634 -19.46 -3.92 17.43
CA HIS A 634 -18.69 -4.92 18.17
C HIS A 634 -17.24 -4.48 18.39
N THR A 635 -16.63 -3.83 17.40
CA THR A 635 -15.21 -3.47 17.42
C THR A 635 -15.01 -2.02 17.00
N LEU A 636 -14.34 -1.25 17.84
CA LEU A 636 -13.96 0.14 17.56
C LEU A 636 -12.44 0.25 17.54
N ILE A 637 -11.86 0.79 16.48
CA ILE A 637 -10.42 0.92 16.29
C ILE A 637 -10.10 2.39 16.03
N PHE A 638 -9.26 2.98 16.88
CA PHE A 638 -8.62 4.26 16.65
C PHE A 638 -7.17 3.98 16.26
N ARG A 639 -6.80 4.22 15.00
CA ARG A 639 -5.42 4.27 14.53
C ARG A 639 -4.96 5.72 14.50
N TYR A 640 -4.00 6.07 15.35
CA TYR A 640 -3.35 7.39 15.34
C TYR A 640 -4.36 8.55 15.31
N THR A 641 -5.49 8.33 16.01
CA THR A 641 -6.64 9.24 16.09
C THR A 641 -6.81 9.58 17.56
N PRO A 642 -6.64 10.84 17.97
CA PRO A 642 -6.80 11.23 19.37
C PRO A 642 -8.20 10.88 19.88
N VAL A 643 -8.29 10.31 21.07
CA VAL A 643 -9.58 9.91 21.67
C VAL A 643 -9.59 10.19 23.17
N THR A 644 -10.61 10.92 23.62
CA THR A 644 -10.76 11.27 25.03
C THR A 644 -11.25 10.08 25.86
N ALA A 645 -10.78 9.97 27.11
CA ALA A 645 -11.27 8.94 28.04
C ALA A 645 -12.80 8.99 28.25
N LYS A 646 -13.40 10.19 28.14
CA LYS A 646 -14.85 10.40 28.21
C LYS A 646 -15.59 9.85 26.97
N ALA A 647 -14.99 9.91 25.78
CA ALA A 647 -15.54 9.28 24.58
C ALA A 647 -15.58 7.75 24.70
N ILE A 648 -14.50 7.12 25.16
CA ILE A 648 -14.42 5.67 25.40
C ILE A 648 -15.53 5.22 26.38
N LEU A 649 -15.69 5.95 27.49
CA LEU A 649 -16.77 5.69 28.46
C LEU A 649 -18.16 5.83 27.84
N HIS A 650 -18.36 6.81 26.96
CA HIS A 650 -19.64 7.00 26.28
C HIS A 650 -19.97 5.83 25.33
N PHE A 651 -19.03 5.44 24.45
CA PHE A 651 -19.20 4.27 23.58
C PHE A 651 -19.49 3.01 24.38
N HIS A 652 -18.76 2.74 25.46
CA HIS A 652 -19.01 1.60 26.33
C HIS A 652 -20.41 1.64 27.00
N SER A 653 -20.93 2.83 27.31
CA SER A 653 -22.25 2.98 27.94
C SER A 653 -23.43 2.83 26.96
N VAL A 654 -23.25 3.14 25.67
CA VAL A 654 -24.34 3.14 24.68
C VAL A 654 -24.27 1.95 23.72
N CYS A 655 -23.08 1.56 23.27
CA CYS A 655 -22.89 0.41 22.37
C CYS A 655 -22.87 -0.90 23.17
N LEU A 656 -24.05 -1.39 23.55
CA LEU A 656 -24.21 -2.62 24.36
C LEU A 656 -23.63 -3.91 23.75
N ARG A 657 -23.26 -3.88 22.46
CA ARG A 657 -22.64 -5.01 21.73
C ARG A 657 -21.11 -4.91 21.64
N LEU A 658 -20.50 -3.87 22.21
CA LEU A 658 -19.07 -3.60 22.10
C LEU A 658 -18.25 -4.68 22.83
N LYS A 659 -17.36 -5.34 22.09
CA LYS A 659 -16.48 -6.44 22.56
C LYS A 659 -15.01 -6.06 22.56
N CYS A 660 -14.61 -5.09 21.74
CA CYS A 660 -13.22 -4.70 21.57
C CYS A 660 -13.11 -3.21 21.24
N ILE A 661 -12.23 -2.50 21.96
CA ILE A 661 -11.80 -1.14 21.63
C ILE A 661 -10.29 -1.17 21.53
N ILE A 662 -9.74 -0.86 20.35
CA ILE A 662 -8.30 -0.74 20.12
C ILE A 662 -7.97 0.74 19.97
N VAL A 663 -7.01 1.22 20.74
CA VAL A 663 -6.45 2.58 20.61
C VAL A 663 -4.96 2.43 20.34
N LEU A 664 -4.54 2.75 19.12
CA LEU A 664 -3.15 2.82 18.68
C LEU A 664 -2.73 4.29 18.67
N MET A 665 -1.64 4.60 19.39
CA MET A 665 -1.11 5.96 19.56
C MET A 665 0.37 5.98 19.19
N SER A 666 0.84 7.06 18.58
CA SER A 666 2.26 7.43 18.45
C SER A 666 2.39 8.89 18.92
N SER A 667 3.54 9.32 19.42
CA SER A 667 3.78 10.74 19.68
C SER A 667 3.84 11.55 18.37
N THR A 668 4.42 10.97 17.32
CA THR A 668 4.67 11.60 16.00
C THR A 668 3.41 12.06 15.28
N ASP A 669 2.27 11.44 15.55
CA ASP A 669 1.03 11.69 14.81
C ASP A 669 0.08 12.65 15.54
N TYR A 670 0.51 13.14 16.71
CA TYR A 670 -0.26 14.00 17.62
C TYR A 670 0.36 15.40 17.76
N PHE A 671 1.67 15.55 17.51
CA PHE A 671 2.42 16.78 17.73
C PHE A 671 3.42 17.01 16.58
N ASP A 672 3.53 18.24 16.09
CA ASP A 672 4.51 18.62 15.06
C ASP A 672 5.96 18.50 15.57
N ASP A 673 6.17 18.77 16.86
CA ASP A 673 7.37 18.43 17.62
C ASP A 673 7.02 17.41 18.72
N PRO A 674 7.23 16.10 18.48
CA PRO A 674 6.99 15.06 19.48
C PRO A 674 8.09 14.99 20.55
N GLU A 675 9.22 15.67 20.36
CA GLU A 675 10.37 15.66 21.28
C GLU A 675 10.29 16.78 22.33
N SER A 676 9.46 17.80 22.11
CA SER A 676 9.05 18.78 23.11
C SER A 676 8.66 18.14 24.45
N GLU A 677 9.16 18.70 25.55
CA GLU A 677 8.81 18.30 26.91
C GLU A 677 7.31 18.50 27.20
N GLU A 678 6.69 19.54 26.65
CA GLU A 678 5.26 19.79 26.74
C GLU A 678 4.46 18.73 25.97
N ALA A 679 4.87 18.38 24.75
CA ALA A 679 4.26 17.29 23.98
C ALA A 679 4.35 15.95 24.71
N LYS A 680 5.54 15.61 25.24
CA LYS A 680 5.77 14.43 26.08
C LYS A 680 4.90 14.40 27.33
N ARG A 681 4.72 15.52 28.03
CA ARG A 681 3.83 15.63 29.20
C ARG A 681 2.37 15.38 28.82
N ILE A 682 1.86 16.07 27.79
CA ILE A 682 0.45 15.94 27.34
C ILE A 682 0.18 14.51 26.82
N PHE A 683 1.11 13.92 26.06
CA PHE A 683 1.01 12.54 25.61
C PHE A 683 0.93 11.55 26.77
N ASN A 684 1.80 11.71 27.78
CA ASN A 684 1.77 10.88 28.97
C ASN A 684 0.49 11.08 29.81
N GLU A 685 -0.06 12.29 29.87
CA GLU A 685 -1.34 12.56 30.54
C GLU A 685 -2.50 11.84 29.82
N MET A 686 -2.59 11.95 28.49
CA MET A 686 -3.57 11.21 27.67
C MET A 686 -3.43 9.70 27.86
N LEU A 687 -2.19 9.19 27.78
CA LEU A 687 -1.89 7.77 27.93
C LEU A 687 -2.25 7.26 29.34
N SER A 688 -1.96 8.04 30.39
CA SER A 688 -2.32 7.70 31.77
C SER A 688 -3.83 7.68 31.97
N SER A 689 -4.55 8.64 31.38
CA SER A 689 -6.00 8.74 31.42
C SER A 689 -6.68 7.54 30.74
N LEU A 690 -6.17 7.11 29.58
CA LEU A 690 -6.67 5.91 28.88
C LEU A 690 -6.27 4.61 29.59
N LYS A 691 -5.04 4.50 30.12
CA LYS A 691 -4.60 3.35 30.95
C LYS A 691 -5.42 3.24 32.25
N ALA A 692 -5.84 4.35 32.85
CA ALA A 692 -6.69 4.35 34.04
C ALA A 692 -8.06 3.71 33.79
N LEU A 693 -8.61 3.80 32.56
CA LEU A 693 -9.87 3.14 32.21
C LEU A 693 -9.78 1.60 32.27
N LYS A 694 -8.61 0.99 32.02
CA LYS A 694 -8.42 -0.46 32.15
C LYS A 694 -8.61 -0.98 33.58
N LYS A 695 -8.54 -0.11 34.60
CA LYS A 695 -8.82 -0.46 36.00
C LYS A 695 -10.31 -0.56 36.31
N ARG A 696 -11.20 -0.15 35.40
CA ARG A 696 -12.65 -0.21 35.59
C ARG A 696 -13.20 -1.59 35.19
N PRO A 697 -14.09 -2.19 35.99
CA PRO A 697 -14.71 -3.47 35.65
C PRO A 697 -15.48 -3.37 34.32
N GLY A 698 -15.37 -4.40 33.48
CA GLY A 698 -15.93 -4.45 32.12
C GLY A 698 -15.02 -3.85 31.04
N LEU A 699 -14.24 -2.81 31.34
CA LEU A 699 -13.33 -2.18 30.38
C LEU A 699 -11.94 -2.83 30.31
N SER A 700 -11.52 -3.56 31.34
CA SER A 700 -10.22 -4.26 31.39
C SER A 700 -9.99 -5.17 30.18
N ASP A 701 -11.02 -5.90 29.79
CA ASP A 701 -10.93 -7.00 28.81
C ASP A 701 -11.26 -6.52 27.39
N ILE A 702 -11.96 -5.38 27.29
CA ILE A 702 -12.41 -4.74 26.06
C ILE A 702 -11.37 -3.74 25.52
N LEU A 703 -10.73 -2.95 26.40
CA LEU A 703 -9.89 -1.82 26.00
C LEU A 703 -8.40 -2.17 25.84
N GLN A 704 -7.94 -2.21 24.59
CA GLN A 704 -6.55 -2.40 24.20
C GLN A 704 -5.90 -1.07 23.76
N VAL A 705 -5.37 -0.32 24.73
CA VAL A 705 -4.41 0.77 24.45
C VAL A 705 -3.05 0.17 24.09
N ARG A 706 -2.51 0.57 22.93
CA ARG A 706 -1.21 0.22 22.36
C ARG A 706 -0.50 1.52 21.97
N VAL A 707 0.80 1.59 22.20
CA VAL A 707 1.63 2.72 21.77
C VAL A 707 2.66 2.15 20.79
N ASP A 708 2.74 2.74 19.59
CA ASP A 708 3.93 2.57 18.77
C ASP A 708 5.02 3.43 19.40
N GLN A 709 5.89 2.76 20.15
CA GLN A 709 7.18 3.33 20.50
C GLN A 709 8.08 3.14 19.29
N CYS A 710 8.53 4.25 18.69
CA CYS A 710 9.79 4.26 17.94
C CYS A 710 10.98 4.12 18.91
N ASP A 711 10.91 3.15 19.81
CA ASP A 711 12.04 2.73 20.62
C ASP A 711 12.84 1.72 19.80
N ILE A 712 14.05 2.18 19.46
CA ILE A 712 15.23 1.37 19.20
C ILE A 712 15.20 0.08 20.02
N LEU A 713 15.41 -1.06 19.36
CA LEU A 713 15.55 -2.38 20.00
C LEU A 713 16.43 -2.34 21.26
N PRO A 714 15.92 -2.76 22.43
CA PRO A 714 16.72 -3.38 23.47
C PRO A 714 16.44 -4.89 23.43
N GLY A 715 17.49 -5.68 23.22
CA GLY A 715 17.33 -7.12 22.94
C GLY A 715 16.71 -7.94 24.08
N SER A 716 15.99 -8.99 23.69
CA SER A 716 15.69 -10.19 24.47
C SER A 716 15.41 -11.35 23.52
#